data_AF-A0A2N2W5L9-F1
#
_entry.id   AF-A0A2N2W5L9-F1
#
_cell.length_a   1.000
_cell.length_b   1.000
_cell.length_c   1.000
_cell.angle_alpha   90.00
_cell.angle_beta   90.00
_cell.angle_gamma   90.00
#
_symmetry.space_group_name_H-M   'P 1'
#
loop_
_entity.id
_entity.type
_entity.pdbx_description
1 polymer ?
#
loop_
_entity_poly.entity_id
_entity_poly.type
_entity_poly.pdbx_seq_one_letter_code
_entity_poly.pdbx_strand_id
1 'polypeptide(L)'
;MPESNVKPIEDLVIHPDFDWKTVKELNVTVTVTPVDAQSTDKAHVIRIYNSPLLNTGALMATGVAKPNASYVVKLSVSAPVENLYVHETKPNGLVKVSKLPISSSTLSIAFDKRSDEDSFFTKSSFMTGHNALFTSPSIAIPTGYDQIVNNNNTLNTLGFNTGESSAYGNTYKSYLIPAGYTRTAAINFSNYRSHAIIYVQGTLNINAEINLNNSSIVVLSGGNVVCEGINTGSFTNTSSNPIPIVYLQNNATITSEKHISLNNSVITVNKGTLIVDGNNFDLDMNNGSKVYNEGTIRILNSKSELLITNSAQLFNSGLIESPDVEMSVNSTTLNDVTGVINIKQWYQTNGTVLTNHGEIVATTYFKTSGGGTVYNFCKILAELSDLTQITAFLEPGSYWSSQDFKTNNSSITMVGGSMFQTANVSDIFRMNLQSSSASFSLFKNTGNMPDLRWAQTTFSGNIEYVQTTLTEGTGTNGRGLYQASFVNGALLNKEQTKNIPGTTCNGSFGQIIPDDDDDDDDPDTPDPLYGVFFPSQTGWGTYAFEDQWPQKGDYDLNDLVTAFRVSFYSNSSNQIVELHFDYKITAVGATFNIAAAFQMDNVAASNVTSVSGSLLGGSTSPFPIDSRGTESGISTAVIPIFNNTKTVVSYSGFLNTERGSFTPTEEKRVVVKFTDPIPQSQLSMESFNFFIVVNQRGREVHLPGYAGTTKFDASLASGVTLHPSDNFKDAQGMMWGLMFPEYFNYPLERKAIINAYTHFAAWATSSGAQYPDWFMDKAGYRNENLIY
;
A
#
# COMPACT_ATOMS: atom_id res chain seq x y z
N MET A 1 -10.63 2.66 38.20
CA MET A 1 -10.56 1.65 37.13
C MET A 1 -11.00 0.33 37.72
N PRO A 2 -11.89 -0.46 37.08
CA PRO A 2 -12.15 -1.82 37.53
C PRO A 2 -10.88 -2.66 37.29
N GLU A 3 -10.59 -3.57 38.21
CA GLU A 3 -9.40 -4.42 38.16
C GLU A 3 -9.48 -5.38 36.96
N SER A 4 -8.38 -5.48 36.20
CA SER A 4 -8.27 -6.38 35.06
C SER A 4 -8.06 -7.81 35.55
N ASN A 5 -9.13 -8.60 35.57
CA ASN A 5 -9.10 -10.05 35.83
C ASN A 5 -8.47 -10.84 34.66
N VAL A 6 -7.25 -10.46 34.25
CA VAL A 6 -6.41 -11.27 33.35
C VAL A 6 -5.79 -12.38 34.19
N LYS A 7 -6.15 -13.63 33.90
CA LYS A 7 -5.50 -14.79 34.50
C LYS A 7 -4.03 -14.85 34.07
N PRO A 8 -3.11 -15.29 34.96
CA PRO A 8 -1.75 -15.64 34.56
C PRO A 8 -1.73 -16.63 33.39
N ILE A 9 -0.68 -16.59 32.55
CA ILE A 9 -0.51 -17.53 31.43
C ILE A 9 -0.44 -19.00 31.87
N GLU A 10 -0.11 -19.24 33.14
CA GLU A 10 -0.07 -20.55 33.79
C GLU A 10 -1.48 -21.14 34.03
N ASP A 11 -2.52 -20.30 34.09
CA ASP A 11 -3.92 -20.69 34.33
C ASP A 11 -4.79 -20.70 33.05
N LEU A 12 -4.17 -20.49 31.87
CA LEU A 12 -4.86 -20.41 30.59
C LEU A 12 -5.04 -21.81 29.97
N VAL A 13 -6.15 -22.47 30.28
CA VAL A 13 -6.55 -23.74 29.63
C VAL A 13 -7.35 -23.42 28.38
N ILE A 14 -6.85 -23.85 27.22
CA ILE A 14 -7.47 -23.64 25.92
C ILE A 14 -8.17 -24.94 25.47
N HIS A 15 -9.24 -24.80 24.68
CA HIS A 15 -9.98 -25.96 24.22
C HIS A 15 -9.10 -26.84 23.31
N PRO A 16 -9.06 -28.18 23.46
CA PRO A 16 -8.19 -29.04 22.67
C PRO A 16 -8.34 -28.89 21.15
N ASP A 17 -9.58 -28.67 20.71
CA ASP A 17 -9.95 -28.50 19.31
C ASP A 17 -9.84 -27.05 18.80
N PHE A 18 -9.20 -26.14 19.56
CA PHE A 18 -9.04 -24.75 19.12
C PHE A 18 -8.10 -24.64 17.92
N ASP A 19 -8.56 -23.95 16.87
CA ASP A 19 -7.78 -23.60 15.69
C ASP A 19 -7.13 -22.23 15.90
N TRP A 20 -5.80 -22.18 15.83
CA TRP A 20 -5.00 -20.96 16.01
C TRP A 20 -4.91 -20.10 14.74
N LYS A 21 -5.52 -20.53 13.62
CA LYS A 21 -5.56 -19.74 12.39
C LYS A 21 -6.24 -18.38 12.61
N THR A 22 -5.53 -17.34 12.19
CA THR A 22 -6.02 -15.94 12.06
C THR A 22 -6.67 -15.68 10.69
N VAL A 23 -6.75 -16.71 9.85
CA VAL A 23 -7.29 -16.70 8.49
C VAL A 23 -8.40 -17.73 8.32
N LYS A 24 -9.21 -17.54 7.29
CA LYS A 24 -10.20 -18.49 6.80
C LYS A 24 -9.97 -18.78 5.32
N GLU A 25 -10.36 -19.98 4.93
CA GLU A 25 -10.00 -20.58 3.65
C GLU A 25 -11.26 -20.70 2.79
N LEU A 26 -11.21 -20.11 1.60
CA LEU A 26 -12.37 -19.88 0.74
C LEU A 26 -12.14 -20.49 -0.64
N ASN A 27 -13.01 -21.39 -1.06
CA ASN A 27 -13.08 -21.84 -2.44
C ASN A 27 -14.07 -20.94 -3.19
N VAL A 28 -13.57 -20.10 -4.10
CA VAL A 28 -14.38 -19.15 -4.87
C VAL A 28 -14.53 -19.64 -6.31
N THR A 29 -15.77 -19.80 -6.75
CA THR A 29 -16.13 -20.11 -8.15
C THR A 29 -16.75 -18.89 -8.82
N VAL A 30 -16.15 -18.44 -9.92
CA VAL A 30 -16.64 -17.32 -10.73
C VAL A 30 -17.11 -17.85 -12.08
N THR A 31 -18.39 -17.63 -12.38
CA THR A 31 -19.04 -17.99 -13.65
C THR A 31 -19.37 -16.72 -14.42
N VAL A 32 -19.22 -16.77 -15.75
CA VAL A 32 -19.43 -15.63 -16.65
C VAL A 32 -20.34 -16.02 -17.81
N THR A 33 -21.00 -15.04 -18.41
CA THR A 33 -21.94 -15.27 -19.53
C THR A 33 -21.41 -14.69 -20.84
N PRO A 34 -21.73 -15.28 -22.01
CA PRO A 34 -21.27 -14.75 -23.29
C PRO A 34 -21.81 -13.34 -23.53
N VAL A 35 -20.94 -12.44 -23.99
CA VAL A 35 -21.29 -11.09 -24.47
C VAL A 35 -22.33 -11.22 -25.60
N ASP A 36 -22.02 -12.07 -26.58
CA ASP A 36 -22.84 -12.45 -27.73
C ASP A 36 -22.64 -13.92 -28.13
N ALA A 37 -23.28 -14.35 -29.22
CA ALA A 37 -23.24 -15.72 -29.72
C ALA A 37 -21.88 -16.18 -30.28
N GLN A 38 -20.93 -15.27 -30.49
CA GLN A 38 -19.57 -15.56 -31.00
C GLN A 38 -18.55 -15.62 -29.86
N SER A 39 -18.89 -15.07 -28.70
CA SER A 39 -18.02 -14.99 -27.51
C SER A 39 -18.07 -16.20 -26.56
N THR A 40 -18.64 -17.34 -26.97
CA THR A 40 -18.94 -18.49 -26.07
C THR A 40 -17.71 -19.22 -25.51
N ASP A 41 -16.53 -18.98 -26.07
CA ASP A 41 -15.23 -19.53 -25.69
C ASP A 41 -14.23 -18.47 -25.18
N LYS A 42 -14.63 -17.19 -25.18
CA LYS A 42 -13.72 -16.06 -24.95
C LYS A 42 -13.44 -15.82 -23.47
N ALA A 43 -12.22 -15.35 -23.19
CA ALA A 43 -11.73 -15.12 -21.84
C ALA A 43 -12.33 -13.85 -21.22
N HIS A 44 -12.84 -13.98 -20.01
CA HIS A 44 -13.15 -12.88 -19.10
C HIS A 44 -12.05 -12.86 -18.03
N VAL A 45 -11.35 -11.74 -17.89
CA VAL A 45 -10.32 -11.58 -16.84
C VAL A 45 -11.03 -11.31 -15.52
N ILE A 46 -10.76 -12.15 -14.53
CA ILE A 46 -11.31 -12.04 -13.17
C ILE A 46 -10.22 -11.50 -12.25
N ARG A 47 -10.59 -10.57 -11.37
CA ARG A 47 -9.77 -10.09 -10.25
C ARG A 47 -10.60 -10.16 -8.97
N ILE A 48 -10.04 -10.65 -7.87
CA ILE A 48 -10.74 -10.79 -6.58
C ILE A 48 -10.00 -9.97 -5.52
N TYR A 49 -10.73 -9.16 -4.77
CA TYR A 49 -10.18 -8.28 -3.74
C TYR A 49 -10.83 -8.54 -2.37
N ASN A 50 -10.07 -8.34 -1.29
CA ASN A 50 -10.55 -8.43 0.11
C ASN A 50 -11.16 -7.12 0.65
N SER A 51 -11.20 -6.06 -0.16
CA SER A 51 -11.59 -4.71 0.24
C SER A 51 -12.26 -3.96 -0.93
N PRO A 52 -13.25 -3.08 -0.66
CA PRO A 52 -13.89 -2.26 -1.70
C PRO A 52 -12.93 -1.29 -2.39
N LEU A 53 -11.70 -1.13 -1.87
CA LEU A 53 -10.66 -0.32 -2.49
C LEU A 53 -10.19 -0.88 -3.85
N LEU A 54 -10.42 -2.15 -4.18
CA LEU A 54 -9.97 -2.74 -5.46
C LEU A 54 -8.48 -2.45 -5.78
N ASN A 55 -7.69 -2.23 -4.72
CA ASN A 55 -6.28 -1.90 -4.79
C ASN A 55 -5.44 -3.17 -4.71
N THR A 56 -4.14 -3.06 -4.90
CA THR A 56 -3.25 -4.24 -4.92
C THR A 56 -2.73 -4.60 -3.54
N GLY A 57 -2.88 -3.68 -2.57
CA GLY A 57 -2.92 -4.01 -1.15
C GLY A 57 -4.16 -4.84 -0.75
N ALA A 58 -5.14 -5.00 -1.65
CA ALA A 58 -6.36 -5.77 -1.46
C ALA A 58 -6.54 -6.90 -2.49
N LEU A 59 -5.73 -6.95 -3.55
CA LEU A 59 -5.86 -7.92 -4.63
C LEU A 59 -5.41 -9.29 -4.13
N MET A 60 -6.37 -10.21 -4.01
CA MET A 60 -6.17 -11.58 -3.55
C MET A 60 -5.82 -12.53 -4.69
N ALA A 61 -6.44 -12.35 -5.86
CA ALA A 61 -6.19 -13.21 -7.02
C ALA A 61 -6.60 -12.57 -8.34
N THR A 62 -6.00 -13.09 -9.41
CA THR A 62 -6.36 -12.84 -10.81
C THR A 62 -6.37 -14.15 -11.60
N GLY A 63 -7.20 -14.24 -12.64
CA GLY A 63 -7.35 -15.45 -13.45
C GLY A 63 -8.35 -15.28 -14.59
N VAL A 64 -8.65 -16.38 -15.28
CA VAL A 64 -9.62 -16.40 -16.40
C VAL A 64 -10.82 -17.27 -16.11
N ALA A 65 -12.01 -16.72 -16.35
CA ALA A 65 -13.24 -17.47 -16.59
C ALA A 65 -13.62 -17.40 -18.08
N LYS A 66 -14.28 -18.43 -18.60
CA LYS A 66 -14.92 -18.47 -19.93
C LYS A 66 -16.37 -18.92 -19.74
N PRO A 67 -17.30 -18.60 -20.66
CA PRO A 67 -18.68 -19.07 -20.52
C PRO A 67 -18.85 -20.60 -20.48
N ASN A 68 -17.85 -21.35 -20.96
CA ASN A 68 -17.78 -22.80 -20.91
C ASN A 68 -16.78 -23.36 -19.86
N ALA A 69 -16.09 -22.50 -19.09
CA ALA A 69 -15.11 -22.91 -18.08
C ALA A 69 -15.03 -21.88 -16.94
N SER A 70 -15.54 -22.25 -15.76
CA SER A 70 -15.53 -21.38 -14.58
C SER A 70 -14.11 -21.12 -14.08
N TYR A 71 -13.84 -19.92 -13.56
CA TYR A 71 -12.64 -19.70 -12.74
C TYR A 71 -12.90 -20.26 -11.34
N VAL A 72 -12.01 -21.11 -10.85
CA VAL A 72 -12.08 -21.70 -9.50
C VAL A 72 -10.74 -21.46 -8.83
N VAL A 73 -10.77 -20.78 -7.67
CA VAL A 73 -9.57 -20.36 -6.94
C VAL A 73 -9.78 -20.58 -5.44
N LYS A 74 -8.70 -20.96 -4.75
CA LYS A 74 -8.66 -21.09 -3.30
C LYS A 74 -7.93 -19.88 -2.70
N LEU A 75 -8.58 -19.19 -1.76
CA LEU A 75 -8.10 -17.95 -1.15
C LEU A 75 -8.02 -18.09 0.36
N SER A 76 -6.87 -17.71 0.90
CA SER A 76 -6.62 -17.60 2.34
C SER A 76 -6.80 -16.13 2.73
N VAL A 77 -7.75 -15.84 3.60
CA VAL A 77 -8.21 -14.46 3.86
C VAL A 77 -8.27 -14.19 5.36
N SER A 78 -7.86 -12.99 5.79
CA SER A 78 -7.95 -12.56 7.19
C SER A 78 -9.34 -12.82 7.79
N ALA A 79 -9.42 -13.46 8.96
CA ALA A 79 -10.68 -13.92 9.53
C ALA A 79 -11.74 -12.81 9.72
N PRO A 80 -11.39 -11.56 10.12
CA PRO A 80 -12.32 -10.42 10.17
C PRO A 80 -12.86 -9.91 8.83
N VAL A 81 -12.33 -10.33 7.67
CA VAL A 81 -12.83 -9.85 6.36
C VAL A 81 -14.19 -10.46 6.07
N GLU A 82 -15.25 -9.66 6.08
CA GLU A 82 -16.62 -10.15 5.88
C GLU A 82 -17.03 -10.32 4.40
N ASN A 83 -16.33 -9.66 3.47
CA ASN A 83 -16.74 -9.57 2.07
C ASN A 83 -15.54 -9.62 1.11
N LEU A 84 -15.71 -10.32 -0.01
CA LEU A 84 -14.85 -10.18 -1.18
C LEU A 84 -15.51 -9.24 -2.20
N TYR A 85 -14.71 -8.76 -3.15
CA TYR A 85 -15.14 -7.95 -4.28
C TYR A 85 -14.59 -8.57 -5.54
N VAL A 86 -15.45 -9.06 -6.42
CA VAL A 86 -15.06 -9.76 -7.65
C VAL A 86 -15.27 -8.82 -8.84
N HIS A 87 -14.22 -8.63 -9.62
CA HIS A 87 -14.16 -7.75 -10.78
C HIS A 87 -13.99 -8.60 -12.04
N GLU A 88 -15.01 -8.59 -12.89
CA GLU A 88 -15.01 -9.15 -14.24
C GLU A 88 -14.61 -8.08 -15.26
N THR A 89 -13.62 -8.36 -16.11
CA THR A 89 -13.37 -7.65 -17.38
C THR A 89 -13.73 -8.59 -18.53
N LYS A 90 -14.73 -8.23 -19.34
CA LYS A 90 -15.25 -9.04 -20.46
C LYS A 90 -14.30 -9.01 -21.68
N PRO A 91 -14.47 -9.88 -22.69
CA PRO A 91 -13.69 -9.85 -23.93
C PRO A 91 -13.76 -8.51 -24.69
N ASN A 92 -14.90 -7.82 -24.65
CA ASN A 92 -15.04 -6.46 -25.20
C ASN A 92 -14.53 -5.36 -24.23
N GLY A 93 -14.02 -5.76 -23.06
CA GLY A 93 -13.54 -4.90 -21.98
C GLY A 93 -14.61 -4.07 -21.28
N LEU A 94 -15.88 -4.48 -21.32
CA LEU A 94 -16.84 -4.05 -20.29
C LEU A 94 -16.37 -4.57 -18.93
N VAL A 95 -16.52 -3.75 -17.89
CA VAL A 95 -16.16 -4.08 -16.51
C VAL A 95 -17.42 -4.20 -15.65
N LYS A 96 -17.47 -5.20 -14.77
CA LYS A 96 -18.44 -5.27 -13.66
C LYS A 96 -17.73 -5.68 -12.38
N VAL A 97 -17.98 -4.96 -11.29
CA VAL A 97 -17.57 -5.35 -9.93
C VAL A 97 -18.81 -5.85 -9.19
N SER A 98 -18.66 -6.82 -8.30
CA SER A 98 -19.74 -7.32 -7.46
C SER A 98 -19.23 -7.75 -6.09
N LYS A 99 -19.93 -7.30 -5.04
CA LYS A 99 -19.66 -7.67 -3.65
C LYS A 99 -20.12 -9.11 -3.41
N LEU A 100 -19.27 -9.91 -2.78
CA LEU A 100 -19.49 -11.32 -2.46
C LEU A 100 -19.33 -11.52 -0.95
N PRO A 101 -20.43 -11.50 -0.16
CA PRO A 101 -20.37 -11.75 1.27
C PRO A 101 -19.84 -13.15 1.60
N ILE A 102 -18.95 -13.24 2.59
CA ILE A 102 -18.34 -14.49 3.02
C ILE A 102 -19.29 -15.17 4.03
N SER A 103 -20.28 -15.89 3.49
CA SER A 103 -21.27 -16.64 4.28
C SER A 103 -20.86 -18.10 4.56
N SER A 104 -19.87 -18.64 3.84
CA SER A 104 -19.30 -19.96 4.06
C SER A 104 -17.88 -20.08 3.45
N SER A 105 -17.22 -21.22 3.62
CA SER A 105 -15.94 -21.54 2.97
C SER A 105 -16.05 -21.90 1.47
N THR A 106 -17.26 -22.03 0.92
CA THR A 106 -17.49 -22.23 -0.51
C THR A 106 -18.40 -21.14 -1.04
N LEU A 107 -17.87 -20.31 -1.94
CA LEU A 107 -18.54 -19.13 -2.48
C LEU A 107 -18.66 -19.26 -4.00
N SER A 108 -19.80 -18.85 -4.54
CA SER A 108 -20.05 -18.83 -5.97
C SER A 108 -20.65 -17.51 -6.39
N ILE A 109 -20.17 -16.93 -7.50
CA ILE A 109 -20.75 -15.74 -8.10
C ILE A 109 -20.94 -15.93 -9.61
N ALA A 110 -22.07 -15.43 -10.12
CA ALA A 110 -22.44 -15.47 -11.53
C ALA A 110 -22.55 -14.05 -12.08
N PHE A 111 -21.79 -13.77 -13.14
CA PHE A 111 -21.87 -12.54 -13.90
C PHE A 111 -22.95 -12.69 -15.00
N ASP A 112 -24.20 -12.74 -14.55
CA ASP A 112 -25.39 -12.86 -15.38
C ASP A 112 -25.70 -11.58 -16.20
N LYS A 113 -26.55 -11.73 -17.21
CA LYS A 113 -27.06 -10.61 -18.01
C LYS A 113 -28.01 -9.71 -17.19
N ARG A 114 -27.39 -8.68 -16.60
CA ARG A 114 -27.97 -7.40 -16.15
C ARG A 114 -28.95 -7.47 -14.96
N SER A 115 -28.52 -6.86 -13.86
CA SER A 115 -29.35 -6.24 -12.82
C SER A 115 -28.72 -4.89 -12.50
N ASP A 116 -29.51 -3.82 -12.47
CA ASP A 116 -29.04 -2.42 -12.46
C ASP A 116 -28.79 -1.83 -11.05
N GLU A 117 -28.39 -2.64 -10.06
CA GLU A 117 -28.09 -2.19 -8.69
C GLU A 117 -26.75 -2.77 -8.18
N ASP A 118 -26.10 -2.03 -7.25
CA ASP A 118 -24.76 -2.25 -6.67
C ASP A 118 -23.53 -2.06 -7.59
N SER A 119 -23.37 -0.84 -8.12
CA SER A 119 -22.07 -0.34 -8.63
C SER A 119 -21.30 0.44 -7.55
N PHE A 120 -20.21 -0.13 -7.02
CA PHE A 120 -19.29 0.54 -6.10
C PHE A 120 -17.94 0.83 -6.79
N PHE A 121 -17.53 2.10 -6.83
CA PHE A 121 -16.24 2.54 -7.37
C PHE A 121 -15.34 3.14 -6.27
N THR A 122 -14.19 2.51 -6.06
CA THR A 122 -13.02 2.93 -5.27
C THR A 122 -11.88 1.99 -5.67
N LYS A 123 -10.59 2.21 -5.43
CA LYS A 123 -9.68 3.34 -5.12
C LYS A 123 -8.29 2.65 -5.01
N SER A 124 -7.52 2.50 -6.11
CA SER A 124 -6.24 1.78 -6.02
C SER A 124 -5.20 2.50 -5.12
N SER A 125 -4.13 1.80 -4.76
CA SER A 125 -3.01 2.28 -3.94
C SER A 125 -1.84 1.32 -4.16
N PHE A 126 -0.72 1.80 -4.70
CA PHE A 126 0.50 1.03 -5.00
C PHE A 126 1.76 1.75 -4.50
N MET A 127 2.70 0.97 -3.95
CA MET A 127 4.08 1.28 -3.54
C MET A 127 4.84 -0.05 -3.72
N THR A 128 6.10 -0.18 -4.16
CA THR A 128 7.35 0.62 -4.09
C THR A 128 8.22 0.31 -5.32
N GLY A 129 9.21 1.08 -5.79
CA GLY A 129 9.74 2.41 -5.41
C GLY A 129 11.05 2.68 -6.18
N HIS A 130 11.46 3.95 -6.27
CA HIS A 130 12.83 4.40 -6.58
C HIS A 130 12.96 5.86 -6.09
N ASN A 131 14.16 6.45 -6.16
CA ASN A 131 14.45 7.79 -5.63
C ASN A 131 13.38 8.82 -6.02
N ALA A 132 12.89 9.58 -5.02
CA ALA A 132 11.98 10.68 -5.29
C ALA A 132 12.60 11.65 -6.31
N LEU A 133 11.81 12.08 -7.29
CA LEU A 133 12.23 13.03 -8.33
C LEU A 133 12.60 14.42 -7.78
N PHE A 134 12.39 14.65 -6.48
CA PHE A 134 12.78 15.82 -5.72
C PHE A 134 13.58 15.41 -4.47
N THR A 135 14.41 16.33 -3.97
CA THR A 135 15.06 16.20 -2.66
C THR A 135 14.52 17.30 -1.75
N SER A 136 13.97 16.93 -0.59
CA SER A 136 13.54 17.93 0.39
C SER A 136 14.75 18.64 1.05
N PRO A 137 14.64 19.95 1.35
CA PRO A 137 15.66 20.64 2.14
C PRO A 137 15.77 20.05 3.55
N SER A 138 16.99 19.82 4.01
CA SER A 138 17.24 19.37 5.38
C SER A 138 17.40 20.55 6.34
N ILE A 139 17.24 20.28 7.64
CA ILE A 139 17.57 21.21 8.72
C ILE A 139 18.59 20.55 9.65
N ALA A 140 19.67 21.24 9.96
CA ALA A 140 20.69 20.73 10.88
C ALA A 140 20.13 20.69 12.31
N ILE A 141 20.20 19.52 12.94
CA ILE A 141 19.78 19.35 14.33
C ILE A 141 20.97 19.70 15.25
N PRO A 142 20.82 20.64 16.20
CA PRO A 142 21.85 21.01 17.16
C PRO A 142 22.35 19.83 17.99
N THR A 143 23.66 19.81 18.27
CA THR A 143 24.24 18.93 19.30
C THR A 143 23.98 19.43 20.72
N GLY A 144 23.63 20.71 20.88
CA GLY A 144 23.18 21.33 22.12
C GLY A 144 22.33 22.56 21.84
N TYR A 145 21.37 22.84 22.72
CA TYR A 145 20.35 23.88 22.51
C TYR A 145 20.60 25.09 23.42
N ASP A 146 20.41 26.30 22.88
CA ASP A 146 20.73 27.55 23.57
C ASP A 146 19.76 27.83 24.73
N GLN A 147 18.51 27.36 24.67
CA GLN A 147 17.56 27.36 25.78
C GLN A 147 16.74 26.06 25.86
N ILE A 148 16.59 25.53 27.07
CA ILE A 148 15.70 24.39 27.36
C ILE A 148 14.40 24.92 27.98
N VAL A 149 13.27 24.59 27.39
CA VAL A 149 11.92 25.04 27.75
C VAL A 149 11.19 23.91 28.47
N ASN A 150 11.51 23.73 29.75
CA ASN A 150 10.95 22.70 30.63
C ASN A 150 9.93 23.26 31.65
N ASN A 151 9.29 24.39 31.31
CA ASN A 151 8.33 25.09 32.17
C ASN A 151 7.29 25.86 31.33
N ASN A 152 6.23 26.32 31.99
CA ASN A 152 5.10 27.05 31.38
C ASN A 152 5.18 28.58 31.62
N ASN A 153 6.36 29.12 31.91
CA ASN A 153 6.54 30.58 32.00
C ASN A 153 6.38 31.23 30.61
N THR A 154 6.15 32.56 30.60
CA THR A 154 6.13 33.39 29.39
C THR A 154 7.40 33.18 28.57
N LEU A 155 7.25 32.79 27.31
CA LEU A 155 8.36 32.57 26.37
C LEU A 155 8.18 33.48 25.16
N ASN A 156 9.24 34.23 24.82
CA ASN A 156 9.37 34.92 23.56
C ASN A 156 10.50 34.23 22.76
N THR A 157 10.22 33.66 21.59
CA THR A 157 11.31 33.19 20.71
C THR A 157 11.94 34.39 20.03
N LEU A 158 13.26 34.50 20.17
CA LEU A 158 14.06 35.61 19.69
C LEU A 158 15.38 35.06 19.19
N GLY A 159 15.86 35.52 18.03
CA GLY A 159 17.20 35.23 17.59
C GLY A 159 18.29 35.93 18.42
N PHE A 160 19.53 35.66 18.05
CA PHE A 160 20.71 36.35 18.56
C PHE A 160 20.66 37.85 18.27
N ASN A 161 21.14 38.66 19.23
CA ASN A 161 21.48 40.07 19.02
C ASN A 161 22.78 40.22 18.21
N THR A 162 23.06 41.43 17.72
CA THR A 162 24.37 41.78 17.17
C THR A 162 25.49 41.48 18.17
N GLY A 163 26.41 40.59 17.81
CA GLY A 163 27.52 40.15 18.66
C GLY A 163 27.20 39.00 19.63
N GLU A 164 25.96 38.50 19.64
CA GLU A 164 25.58 37.28 20.36
C GLU A 164 25.75 36.06 19.44
N SER A 165 26.16 34.92 19.99
CA SER A 165 26.32 33.66 19.25
C SER A 165 26.02 32.47 20.15
N SER A 166 25.80 31.31 19.54
CA SER A 166 25.52 30.07 20.27
C SER A 166 26.75 29.56 21.01
N ALA A 167 26.56 29.11 22.25
CA ALA A 167 27.58 28.37 23.00
C ALA A 167 27.90 26.99 22.39
N TYR A 168 27.02 26.47 21.53
CA TYR A 168 27.12 25.15 20.87
C TYR A 168 27.46 25.27 19.38
N GLY A 169 27.71 26.47 18.86
CA GLY A 169 28.01 26.72 17.45
C GLY A 169 26.79 26.77 16.52
N ASN A 170 25.57 26.78 17.06
CA ASN A 170 24.34 26.90 16.28
C ASN A 170 24.28 28.21 15.49
N THR A 171 23.88 28.12 14.20
CA THR A 171 23.70 29.28 13.32
C THR A 171 22.55 30.19 13.75
N TYR A 172 21.49 29.59 14.31
CA TYR A 172 20.28 30.27 14.76
C TYR A 172 20.03 29.96 16.23
N LYS A 173 19.40 30.89 16.96
CA LYS A 173 19.15 30.69 18.39
C LYS A 173 18.11 29.61 18.58
N SER A 174 18.49 28.57 19.32
CA SER A 174 17.73 27.33 19.43
C SER A 174 17.04 27.17 20.77
N TYR A 175 15.78 26.75 20.74
CA TYR A 175 14.94 26.49 21.90
C TYR A 175 14.48 25.03 21.84
N LEU A 176 14.61 24.25 22.93
CA LEU A 176 14.13 22.86 22.97
C LEU A 176 12.98 22.70 23.96
N ILE A 177 11.85 22.14 23.52
CA ILE A 177 10.86 21.49 24.40
C ILE A 177 11.29 20.01 24.52
N PRO A 178 11.86 19.60 25.66
CA PRO A 178 12.54 18.30 25.78
C PRO A 178 11.55 17.13 25.85
N ALA A 179 12.04 15.94 25.50
CA ALA A 179 11.30 14.69 25.66
C ALA A 179 10.73 14.55 27.09
N GLY A 180 9.51 13.99 27.20
CA GLY A 180 8.80 13.82 28.47
C GLY A 180 8.18 15.09 29.06
N TYR A 181 8.41 16.28 28.49
CA TYR A 181 7.76 17.52 28.92
C TYR A 181 6.61 17.93 28.00
N THR A 182 5.47 18.33 28.57
CA THR A 182 4.34 18.93 27.84
C THR A 182 4.24 20.41 28.18
N ARG A 183 4.49 21.28 27.20
CA ARG A 183 4.23 22.72 27.31
C ARG A 183 2.79 23.02 26.90
N THR A 184 2.07 23.75 27.76
CA THR A 184 0.70 24.22 27.49
C THR A 184 0.53 25.74 27.50
N ALA A 185 1.54 26.48 27.98
CA ALA A 185 1.57 27.92 27.83
C ALA A 185 1.93 28.30 26.38
N ALA A 186 1.18 29.25 25.82
CA ALA A 186 1.45 29.83 24.50
C ALA A 186 2.90 30.36 24.37
N ILE A 187 3.37 30.51 23.14
CA ILE A 187 4.69 31.01 22.80
C ILE A 187 4.52 32.25 21.93
N ASN A 188 5.18 33.36 22.31
CA ASN A 188 5.18 34.56 21.50
C ASN A 188 6.35 34.50 20.51
N PHE A 189 6.02 34.31 19.24
CA PHE A 189 6.99 34.23 18.15
C PHE A 189 7.25 35.63 17.58
N SER A 190 8.50 36.09 17.66
CA SER A 190 8.81 37.51 17.47
C SER A 190 9.86 37.79 16.39
N ASN A 191 9.56 38.77 15.52
CA ASN A 191 10.33 39.10 14.32
C ASN A 191 11.33 40.26 14.45
N TYR A 192 11.45 40.93 15.61
CA TYR A 192 12.32 42.11 15.75
C TYR A 192 13.82 41.79 15.94
N ARG A 193 14.22 40.52 15.85
CA ARG A 193 15.61 40.04 15.90
C ARG A 193 15.91 39.09 14.74
N SER A 194 17.13 38.56 14.71
CA SER A 194 17.52 37.48 13.80
C SER A 194 16.64 36.24 13.99
N HIS A 195 16.78 35.27 13.07
CA HIS A 195 15.95 34.09 13.02
C HIS A 195 16.18 33.15 14.23
N ALA A 196 15.12 32.51 14.73
CA ALA A 196 15.14 31.57 15.85
C ALA A 196 14.46 30.25 15.49
N ILE A 197 14.86 29.15 16.12
CA ILE A 197 14.28 27.83 15.85
C ILE A 197 13.82 27.21 17.16
N ILE A 198 12.56 26.77 17.20
CA ILE A 198 12.05 25.93 18.29
C ILE A 198 12.00 24.47 17.85
N TYR A 199 12.64 23.63 18.63
CA TYR A 199 12.70 22.19 18.48
C TYR A 199 11.75 21.55 19.49
N VAL A 200 10.89 20.64 19.03
CA VAL A 200 9.89 19.95 19.86
C VAL A 200 10.20 18.47 19.87
N GLN A 201 10.68 17.96 21.02
CA GLN A 201 10.93 16.53 21.26
C GLN A 201 9.95 15.94 22.28
N GLY A 202 9.40 16.78 23.17
CA GLY A 202 8.24 16.46 23.98
C GLY A 202 6.94 16.84 23.27
N THR A 203 6.03 17.47 24.00
CA THR A 203 4.74 17.92 23.48
C THR A 203 4.58 19.44 23.62
N LEU A 204 4.14 20.11 22.56
CA LEU A 204 3.63 21.48 22.59
C LEU A 204 2.12 21.43 22.34
N ASN A 205 1.29 21.57 23.37
CA ASN A 205 -0.17 21.49 23.27
C ASN A 205 -0.79 22.81 23.73
N ILE A 206 -1.08 23.72 22.79
CA ILE A 206 -1.47 25.11 23.08
C ILE A 206 -2.81 25.50 22.44
N ASN A 207 -3.70 26.08 23.24
CA ASN A 207 -4.95 26.67 22.76
C ASN A 207 -4.70 28.07 22.17
N ALA A 208 -3.81 28.16 21.17
CA ALA A 208 -3.46 29.38 20.46
C ALA A 208 -2.87 29.08 19.07
N GLU A 209 -2.95 30.05 18.16
CA GLU A 209 -2.32 30.01 16.83
C GLU A 209 -0.81 30.32 16.90
N ILE A 210 0.00 29.49 16.25
CA ILE A 210 1.44 29.65 16.09
C ILE A 210 1.71 30.65 14.96
N ASN A 211 2.02 31.89 15.31
CA ASN A 211 2.33 32.97 14.36
C ASN A 211 3.85 33.11 14.15
N LEU A 212 4.45 32.28 13.28
CA LEU A 212 5.90 31.99 13.25
C LEU A 212 6.84 33.20 13.16
N ASN A 213 6.49 34.28 12.44
CA ASN A 213 7.14 35.60 12.53
C ASN A 213 8.69 35.56 12.56
N ASN A 214 9.32 35.10 11.47
CA ASN A 214 10.76 34.91 11.37
C ASN A 214 11.36 33.89 12.37
N SER A 215 10.57 32.90 12.79
CA SER A 215 11.03 31.69 13.48
C SER A 215 10.69 30.43 12.67
N SER A 216 11.39 29.32 12.94
CA SER A 216 11.03 27.98 12.48
C SER A 216 10.56 27.09 13.63
N ILE A 217 9.64 26.17 13.35
CA ILE A 217 9.27 25.04 14.21
C ILE A 217 9.78 23.72 13.62
N VAL A 218 10.54 22.97 14.42
CA VAL A 218 11.13 21.68 14.06
C VAL A 218 10.63 20.63 15.04
N VAL A 219 9.74 19.76 14.61
CA VAL A 219 9.26 18.64 15.42
C VAL A 219 10.19 17.46 15.19
N LEU A 220 10.91 17.09 16.24
CA LEU A 220 11.84 15.97 16.26
C LEU A 220 11.07 14.64 16.34
N SER A 221 11.73 13.52 16.04
CA SER A 221 11.09 12.20 16.07
C SER A 221 10.51 11.90 17.46
N GLY A 222 9.24 11.45 17.50
CA GLY A 222 8.48 11.25 18.73
C GLY A 222 7.88 12.54 19.35
N GLY A 223 8.22 13.72 18.82
CA GLY A 223 7.66 14.99 19.24
C GLY A 223 6.26 15.23 18.70
N ASN A 224 5.43 15.93 19.47
CA ASN A 224 4.04 16.23 19.11
C ASN A 224 3.71 17.72 19.28
N VAL A 225 2.98 18.29 18.34
CA VAL A 225 2.41 19.63 18.43
C VAL A 225 0.90 19.56 18.23
N VAL A 226 0.14 20.15 19.15
CA VAL A 226 -1.29 20.43 19.02
C VAL A 226 -1.47 21.93 19.19
N CYS A 227 -2.12 22.57 18.23
CA CYS A 227 -2.31 24.02 18.22
C CYS A 227 -3.64 24.41 17.59
N GLU A 228 -4.10 25.64 17.86
CA GLU A 228 -5.29 26.13 17.16
C GLU A 228 -5.00 26.46 15.69
N GLY A 229 -3.76 26.65 15.26
CA GLY A 229 -3.47 27.13 13.91
C GLY A 229 -1.97 27.37 13.71
N ILE A 230 -1.55 27.47 12.45
CA ILE A 230 -0.18 27.89 12.11
C ILE A 230 -0.26 28.96 11.01
N ASN A 231 0.32 30.13 11.29
CA ASN A 231 0.48 31.20 10.33
C ASN A 231 1.95 31.55 10.17
N THR A 232 2.39 31.77 8.94
CA THR A 232 3.76 32.24 8.67
C THR A 232 4.06 33.61 9.30
N GLY A 233 3.08 34.49 9.39
CA GLY A 233 3.28 35.87 9.81
C GLY A 233 4.26 36.61 8.88
N SER A 234 5.08 37.48 9.47
CA SER A 234 6.07 38.28 8.72
C SER A 234 7.44 37.60 8.69
N PHE A 235 7.89 37.22 7.49
CA PHE A 235 9.25 36.75 7.22
C PHE A 235 10.08 37.82 6.49
N THR A 236 11.35 37.94 6.87
CA THR A 236 12.33 38.85 6.25
C THR A 236 13.47 38.11 5.56
N ASN A 237 13.38 36.79 5.44
CA ASN A 237 14.50 35.94 5.03
C ASN A 237 14.62 35.85 3.50
N THR A 238 15.38 36.76 2.91
CA THR A 238 15.71 36.81 1.48
C THR A 238 17.03 36.09 1.15
N SER A 239 17.38 35.03 1.87
CA SER A 239 18.65 34.32 1.66
C SER A 239 18.63 33.48 0.37
N SER A 240 19.81 33.23 -0.19
CA SER A 240 20.03 32.31 -1.31
C SER A 240 19.93 30.83 -0.93
N ASN A 241 19.65 30.52 0.35
CA ASN A 241 19.47 29.16 0.86
C ASN A 241 18.37 29.17 1.95
N PRO A 242 17.09 29.08 1.56
CA PRO A 242 15.97 29.14 2.49
C PRO A 242 15.88 27.88 3.38
N ILE A 243 15.77 28.11 4.68
CA ILE A 243 15.58 27.07 5.70
C ILE A 243 14.10 26.64 5.80
N PRO A 244 13.80 25.36 6.11
CA PRO A 244 12.44 24.95 6.47
C PRO A 244 11.92 25.72 7.69
N ILE A 245 10.72 26.29 7.57
CA ILE A 245 10.02 27.01 8.65
C ILE A 245 9.12 26.09 9.49
N VAL A 246 8.68 24.98 8.90
CA VAL A 246 7.94 23.90 9.52
C VAL A 246 8.62 22.63 9.04
N TYR A 247 9.18 21.87 9.98
CA TYR A 247 9.91 20.64 9.69
C TYR A 247 9.45 19.53 10.62
N LEU A 248 8.98 18.40 10.09
CA LEU A 248 8.65 17.21 10.86
C LEU A 248 9.64 16.10 10.48
N GLN A 249 10.29 15.49 11.47
CA GLN A 249 10.99 14.23 11.31
C GLN A 249 10.00 13.05 11.21
N ASN A 250 10.49 11.86 10.84
CA ASN A 250 9.71 10.62 10.92
C ASN A 250 9.19 10.43 12.35
N ASN A 251 7.96 9.93 12.50
CA ASN A 251 7.25 9.76 13.77
C ASN A 251 7.04 11.06 14.58
N ALA A 252 7.15 12.23 13.95
CA ALA A 252 6.71 13.50 14.53
C ALA A 252 5.28 13.84 14.09
N THR A 253 4.52 14.56 14.92
CA THR A 253 3.14 14.96 14.59
C THR A 253 2.93 16.46 14.81
N ILE A 254 2.21 17.11 13.88
CA ILE A 254 1.54 18.39 14.09
C ILE A 254 0.04 18.20 13.83
N THR A 255 -0.80 18.60 14.77
CA THR A 255 -2.25 18.71 14.63
C THR A 255 -2.67 20.17 14.80
N SER A 256 -3.46 20.67 13.86
CA SER A 256 -4.02 22.02 13.84
C SER A 256 -5.55 21.97 13.86
N GLU A 257 -6.17 22.67 14.81
CA GLU A 257 -7.64 22.76 14.94
C GLU A 257 -8.26 23.86 14.05
N LYS A 258 -7.44 24.69 13.40
CA LYS A 258 -7.83 25.70 12.40
C LYS A 258 -6.79 25.74 11.26
N HIS A 259 -6.80 26.80 10.45
CA HIS A 259 -5.94 26.95 9.27
C HIS A 259 -4.45 26.71 9.55
N ILE A 260 -3.79 26.10 8.57
CA ILE A 260 -2.34 26.19 8.39
C ILE A 260 -2.11 27.03 7.13
N SER A 261 -1.69 28.29 7.31
CA SER A 261 -1.46 29.25 6.22
C SER A 261 0.03 29.43 5.97
N LEU A 262 0.50 28.87 4.86
CA LEU A 262 1.89 28.87 4.38
C LEU A 262 2.05 29.91 3.25
N ASN A 263 2.51 31.10 3.61
CA ASN A 263 2.60 32.25 2.71
C ASN A 263 4.02 32.86 2.67
N ASN A 264 4.32 33.68 1.66
CA ASN A 264 5.60 34.39 1.47
C ASN A 264 6.80 33.49 1.14
N SER A 265 6.67 32.61 0.13
CA SER A 265 7.75 31.77 -0.42
C SER A 265 8.44 30.85 0.61
N VAL A 266 7.71 30.44 1.64
CA VAL A 266 8.24 29.64 2.75
C VAL A 266 8.43 28.18 2.37
N ILE A 267 9.28 27.46 3.11
CA ILE A 267 9.51 26.03 2.92
C ILE A 267 8.98 25.22 4.12
N THR A 268 8.16 24.21 3.83
CA THR A 268 7.69 23.22 4.79
C THR A 268 8.12 21.84 4.36
N VAL A 269 8.59 21.02 5.30
CA VAL A 269 9.01 19.63 5.06
C VAL A 269 8.32 18.72 6.06
N ASN A 270 7.48 17.82 5.57
CA ASN A 270 6.78 16.83 6.37
C ASN A 270 7.32 15.43 6.08
N LYS A 271 8.07 14.84 7.02
CA LYS A 271 8.40 13.41 7.02
C LYS A 271 7.62 12.62 8.09
N GLY A 272 6.75 13.30 8.84
CA GLY A 272 5.91 12.74 9.89
C GLY A 272 4.44 12.84 9.51
N THR A 273 3.60 13.29 10.43
CA THR A 273 2.15 13.45 10.22
C THR A 273 1.70 14.89 10.45
N LEU A 274 1.11 15.51 9.43
CA LEU A 274 0.52 16.86 9.49
C LEU A 274 -1.00 16.75 9.36
N ILE A 275 -1.73 17.20 10.37
CA ILE A 275 -3.19 17.07 10.46
C ILE A 275 -3.85 18.44 10.56
N VAL A 276 -4.90 18.66 9.77
CA VAL A 276 -5.87 19.74 9.98
C VAL A 276 -7.22 19.10 10.33
N ASP A 277 -7.62 19.25 11.60
CA ASP A 277 -8.87 18.69 12.18
C ASP A 277 -9.92 19.79 12.45
N GLY A 278 -9.73 20.96 11.84
CA GLY A 278 -10.64 22.08 11.95
C GLY A 278 -11.84 22.00 11.02
N ASN A 279 -13.00 22.47 11.48
CA ASN A 279 -14.22 22.60 10.68
C ASN A 279 -14.20 23.88 9.83
N ASN A 280 -14.17 23.74 8.50
CA ASN A 280 -14.03 24.85 7.54
C ASN A 280 -12.69 25.59 7.71
N PHE A 281 -11.61 24.81 7.75
CA PHE A 281 -10.25 25.26 8.02
C PHE A 281 -9.23 24.47 7.21
N ASP A 282 -8.47 25.18 6.39
CA ASP A 282 -7.70 24.64 5.27
C ASP A 282 -6.19 24.54 5.55
N LEU A 283 -5.49 23.74 4.74
CA LEU A 283 -4.06 23.87 4.52
C LEU A 283 -3.86 24.77 3.28
N ASP A 284 -3.55 26.04 3.50
CA ASP A 284 -3.34 27.03 2.44
C ASP A 284 -1.85 27.19 2.10
N MET A 285 -1.46 26.70 0.93
CA MET A 285 -0.15 26.92 0.32
C MET A 285 -0.24 28.06 -0.70
N ASN A 286 0.47 29.15 -0.42
CA ASN A 286 0.25 30.42 -1.13
C ASN A 286 1.57 31.14 -1.47
N ASN A 287 1.52 32.06 -2.43
CA ASN A 287 2.59 32.98 -2.82
C ASN A 287 3.99 32.33 -2.88
N GLY A 288 4.18 31.37 -3.79
CA GLY A 288 5.49 30.74 -4.05
C GLY A 288 5.98 29.75 -2.99
N SER A 289 5.19 29.49 -1.93
CA SER A 289 5.57 28.59 -0.84
C SER A 289 5.68 27.14 -1.30
N LYS A 290 6.59 26.38 -0.69
CA LYS A 290 6.90 25.00 -1.06
C LYS A 290 6.61 24.04 0.08
N VAL A 291 5.85 22.98 -0.18
CA VAL A 291 5.64 21.86 0.75
C VAL A 291 6.25 20.60 0.15
N TYR A 292 7.10 19.95 0.92
CA TYR A 292 7.65 18.63 0.64
C TYR A 292 7.00 17.62 1.59
N ASN A 293 6.15 16.73 1.08
CA ASN A 293 5.50 15.66 1.83
C ASN A 293 6.13 14.31 1.50
N GLU A 294 6.91 13.79 2.43
CA GLU A 294 7.43 12.41 2.44
C GLU A 294 6.70 11.52 3.48
N GLY A 295 5.89 12.14 4.34
CA GLY A 295 5.10 11.47 5.37
C GLY A 295 3.61 11.44 5.01
N THR A 296 2.77 11.91 5.93
CA THR A 296 1.31 11.93 5.78
C THR A 296 0.74 13.33 6.02
N ILE A 297 -0.08 13.82 5.10
CA ILE A 297 -0.95 15.00 5.30
C ILE A 297 -2.41 14.51 5.38
N ARG A 298 -3.15 14.93 6.41
CA ARG A 298 -4.59 14.63 6.56
C ARG A 298 -5.38 15.90 6.84
N ILE A 299 -6.37 16.17 6.00
CA ILE A 299 -7.39 17.19 6.21
C ILE A 299 -8.70 16.42 6.45
N LEU A 300 -9.26 16.55 7.66
CA LEU A 300 -10.26 15.59 8.14
C LEU A 300 -11.71 16.04 7.93
N ASN A 301 -11.98 17.34 8.00
CA ASN A 301 -13.33 17.87 7.92
C ASN A 301 -13.79 18.07 6.47
N SER A 302 -15.00 17.63 6.12
CA SER A 302 -15.55 17.69 4.76
C SER A 302 -15.88 19.08 4.19
N LYS A 303 -15.49 20.16 4.87
CA LYS A 303 -15.59 21.56 4.42
C LYS A 303 -14.22 22.26 4.37
N SER A 304 -13.16 21.49 4.54
CA SER A 304 -11.78 21.95 4.54
C SER A 304 -11.07 21.39 3.33
N GLU A 305 -10.11 22.13 2.80
CA GLU A 305 -9.41 21.76 1.57
C GLU A 305 -7.90 21.99 1.64
N LEU A 306 -7.19 21.42 0.67
CA LEU A 306 -5.79 21.73 0.39
C LEU A 306 -5.75 22.75 -0.74
N LEU A 307 -5.49 24.01 -0.41
CA LEU A 307 -5.33 25.09 -1.37
C LEU A 307 -3.87 25.17 -1.81
N ILE A 308 -3.62 25.16 -3.11
CA ILE A 308 -2.29 25.31 -3.71
C ILE A 308 -2.38 26.45 -4.72
N THR A 309 -2.03 27.66 -4.31
CA THR A 309 -2.35 28.89 -5.05
C THR A 309 -1.13 29.80 -5.27
N ASN A 310 -1.23 30.74 -6.21
CA ASN A 310 -0.27 31.82 -6.44
C ASN A 310 1.19 31.34 -6.52
N SER A 311 1.48 30.46 -7.49
CA SER A 311 2.79 29.86 -7.75
C SER A 311 3.36 28.99 -6.61
N ALA A 312 2.56 28.59 -5.62
CA ALA A 312 2.96 27.60 -4.61
C ALA A 312 3.29 26.24 -5.25
N GLN A 313 4.15 25.46 -4.58
CA GLN A 313 4.68 24.20 -5.09
C GLN A 313 4.50 23.05 -4.09
N LEU A 314 3.77 22.00 -4.48
CA LEU A 314 3.66 20.76 -3.71
C LEU A 314 4.54 19.68 -4.32
N PHE A 315 5.33 19.02 -3.49
CA PHE A 315 6.13 17.85 -3.82
C PHE A 315 5.67 16.70 -2.90
N ASN A 316 5.07 15.65 -3.45
CA ASN A 316 4.51 14.54 -2.68
C ASN A 316 5.14 13.20 -3.07
N SER A 317 5.74 12.52 -2.10
CA SER A 317 6.21 11.12 -2.16
C SER A 317 5.61 10.28 -1.02
N GLY A 318 4.63 10.83 -0.30
CA GLY A 318 3.90 10.17 0.77
C GLY A 318 2.39 10.19 0.53
N LEU A 319 1.64 10.12 1.63
CA LEU A 319 0.18 10.10 1.62
C LEU A 319 -0.39 11.52 1.79
N ILE A 320 -1.36 11.88 0.96
CA ILE A 320 -2.24 13.03 1.16
C ILE A 320 -3.69 12.54 1.17
N GLU A 321 -4.40 12.83 2.24
CA GLU A 321 -5.85 12.65 2.35
C GLU A 321 -6.51 13.99 2.64
N SER A 322 -7.44 14.39 1.77
CA SER A 322 -8.22 15.63 1.91
C SER A 322 -9.63 15.37 1.39
N PRO A 323 -10.68 16.12 1.78
CA PRO A 323 -11.91 16.11 1.01
C PRO A 323 -11.62 16.67 -0.38
N ASP A 324 -11.09 17.90 -0.45
CA ASP A 324 -10.96 18.63 -1.70
C ASP A 324 -9.53 19.19 -1.85
N VAL A 325 -9.08 19.36 -3.11
CA VAL A 325 -7.82 19.98 -3.50
C VAL A 325 -8.10 21.00 -4.60
N GLU A 326 -7.76 22.27 -4.37
CA GLU A 326 -7.75 23.30 -5.40
C GLU A 326 -6.31 23.68 -5.78
N MET A 327 -6.03 23.67 -7.08
CA MET A 327 -4.87 24.29 -7.70
C MET A 327 -5.27 25.52 -8.51
N SER A 328 -4.72 26.69 -8.18
CA SER A 328 -4.94 27.91 -8.96
C SER A 328 -3.70 28.81 -9.10
N VAL A 329 -3.72 29.69 -10.11
CA VAL A 329 -2.74 30.77 -10.37
C VAL A 329 -1.29 30.27 -10.42
N ASN A 330 -0.97 29.52 -11.49
CA ASN A 330 0.38 29.00 -11.80
C ASN A 330 1.03 28.12 -10.71
N SER A 331 0.26 27.60 -9.76
CA SER A 331 0.77 26.61 -8.80
C SER A 331 1.14 25.27 -9.45
N THR A 332 2.03 24.52 -8.81
CA THR A 332 2.57 23.26 -9.35
C THR A 332 2.51 22.14 -8.34
N THR A 333 2.09 20.94 -8.75
CA THR A 333 2.11 19.73 -7.93
C THR A 333 2.90 18.64 -8.63
N LEU A 334 3.91 18.09 -7.97
CA LEU A 334 4.62 16.88 -8.36
C LEU A 334 4.22 15.76 -7.39
N ASN A 335 3.41 14.82 -7.87
CA ASN A 335 3.14 13.56 -7.19
C ASN A 335 4.13 12.51 -7.73
N ASP A 336 5.09 12.11 -6.91
CA ASP A 336 6.19 11.21 -7.24
C ASP A 336 5.74 9.75 -7.40
N VAL A 337 6.62 8.83 -7.85
CA VAL A 337 6.34 7.39 -7.97
C VAL A 337 5.83 6.73 -6.69
N THR A 338 6.09 7.37 -5.55
CA THR A 338 5.65 6.95 -4.21
C THR A 338 4.49 7.78 -3.65
N GLY A 339 4.03 8.80 -4.38
CA GLY A 339 2.99 9.71 -3.93
C GLY A 339 1.57 9.16 -4.15
N VAL A 340 0.75 9.17 -3.09
CA VAL A 340 -0.67 8.81 -3.15
C VAL A 340 -1.53 9.99 -2.68
N ILE A 341 -2.41 10.50 -3.55
CA ILE A 341 -3.35 11.59 -3.25
C ILE A 341 -4.79 11.06 -3.31
N ASN A 342 -5.48 11.15 -2.18
CA ASN A 342 -6.77 10.52 -1.94
C ASN A 342 -7.81 11.55 -1.55
N ILE A 343 -8.77 11.78 -2.44
CA ILE A 343 -9.68 12.93 -2.36
C ILE A 343 -11.11 12.61 -2.84
N LYS A 344 -12.01 13.56 -2.63
CA LYS A 344 -13.32 13.66 -3.27
C LYS A 344 -13.22 14.52 -4.53
N GLN A 345 -12.79 15.77 -4.38
CA GLN A 345 -12.79 16.74 -5.48
C GLN A 345 -11.37 17.24 -5.78
N TRP A 346 -10.97 17.15 -7.04
CA TRP A 346 -9.81 17.87 -7.58
C TRP A 346 -10.31 19.00 -8.46
N TYR A 347 -9.81 20.21 -8.23
CA TYR A 347 -10.09 21.36 -9.07
C TYR A 347 -8.80 22.05 -9.51
N GLN A 348 -8.69 22.38 -10.81
CA GLN A 348 -7.51 22.97 -11.39
C GLN A 348 -7.84 24.11 -12.38
N THR A 349 -7.19 25.25 -12.23
CA THR A 349 -7.44 26.46 -13.03
C THR A 349 -6.19 27.33 -13.23
N ASN A 350 -6.26 28.34 -14.10
CA ASN A 350 -5.33 29.47 -14.18
C ASN A 350 -3.83 29.09 -14.29
N GLY A 351 -3.47 28.31 -15.32
CA GLY A 351 -2.06 28.10 -15.72
C GLY A 351 -1.25 27.14 -14.83
N THR A 352 -1.93 26.39 -13.98
CA THR A 352 -1.38 25.40 -13.05
C THR A 352 -0.83 24.16 -13.73
N VAL A 353 0.12 23.47 -13.08
CA VAL A 353 0.75 22.26 -13.63
C VAL A 353 0.75 21.11 -12.62
N LEU A 354 0.13 19.99 -12.99
CA LEU A 354 0.22 18.72 -12.28
C LEU A 354 1.16 17.78 -13.03
N THR A 355 2.09 17.16 -12.32
CA THR A 355 2.90 16.04 -12.79
C THR A 355 2.67 14.85 -11.85
N ASN A 356 2.17 13.73 -12.38
CA ASN A 356 1.76 12.56 -11.61
C ASN A 356 2.51 11.29 -12.06
N HIS A 357 3.48 10.86 -11.27
CA HIS A 357 4.17 9.57 -11.36
C HIS A 357 3.59 8.51 -10.43
N GLY A 358 2.78 8.91 -9.44
CA GLY A 358 2.11 8.01 -8.51
C GLY A 358 0.61 7.89 -8.81
N GLU A 359 -0.19 7.89 -7.75
CA GLU A 359 -1.63 7.68 -7.84
C GLU A 359 -2.45 8.85 -7.28
N ILE A 360 -3.47 9.27 -8.05
CA ILE A 360 -4.47 10.26 -7.64
C ILE A 360 -5.85 9.62 -7.77
N VAL A 361 -6.64 9.62 -6.71
CA VAL A 361 -8.02 9.11 -6.72
C VAL A 361 -9.01 10.16 -6.23
N ALA A 362 -9.85 10.66 -7.13
CA ALA A 362 -10.89 11.65 -6.89
C ALA A 362 -12.30 11.03 -6.93
N THR A 363 -12.81 10.67 -5.75
CA THR A 363 -14.07 9.92 -5.56
C THR A 363 -15.36 10.70 -5.90
N THR A 364 -15.26 11.95 -6.38
CA THR A 364 -16.40 12.74 -6.86
C THR A 364 -16.10 13.37 -8.22
N TYR A 365 -15.00 14.14 -8.35
CA TYR A 365 -14.55 14.58 -9.67
C TYR A 365 -13.07 14.93 -9.74
N PHE A 366 -12.50 14.76 -10.93
CA PHE A 366 -11.33 15.51 -11.38
C PHE A 366 -11.79 16.59 -12.37
N LYS A 367 -11.67 17.85 -12.00
CA LYS A 367 -12.20 18.98 -12.78
C LYS A 367 -11.13 20.00 -13.14
N THR A 368 -11.22 20.53 -14.36
CA THR A 368 -10.46 21.72 -14.76
C THR A 368 -11.38 22.79 -15.34
N SER A 369 -11.03 24.06 -15.16
CA SER A 369 -11.60 25.15 -15.98
C SER A 369 -10.65 26.34 -16.05
N GLY A 370 -10.54 26.99 -17.21
CA GLY A 370 -9.73 28.21 -17.35
C GLY A 370 -8.22 27.97 -17.47
N GLY A 371 -7.80 26.82 -18.01
CA GLY A 371 -6.39 26.51 -18.25
C GLY A 371 -5.75 25.66 -17.15
N GLY A 372 -4.90 24.73 -17.56
CA GLY A 372 -4.10 23.88 -16.69
C GLY A 372 -3.41 22.79 -17.49
N THR A 373 -2.27 22.32 -17.01
CA THR A 373 -1.51 21.22 -17.62
C THR A 373 -1.47 20.02 -16.69
N VAL A 374 -1.63 18.82 -17.24
CA VAL A 374 -1.47 17.54 -16.52
C VAL A 374 -0.52 16.64 -17.30
N TYR A 375 0.55 16.18 -16.66
CA TYR A 375 1.39 15.08 -17.12
C TYR A 375 1.11 13.86 -16.27
N ASN A 376 0.47 12.83 -16.83
CA ASN A 376 0.19 11.57 -16.14
C ASN A 376 1.15 10.48 -16.63
N PHE A 377 2.10 10.13 -15.78
CA PHE A 377 3.04 9.02 -15.96
C PHE A 377 2.55 7.71 -15.37
N CYS A 378 1.62 7.76 -14.40
CA CYS A 378 1.03 6.56 -13.82
C CYS A 378 -0.50 6.62 -13.79
N LYS A 379 -1.14 6.96 -12.65
CA LYS A 379 -2.56 6.66 -12.46
C LYS A 379 -3.41 7.82 -11.94
N ILE A 380 -4.47 8.14 -12.68
CA ILE A 380 -5.55 9.05 -12.24
C ILE A 380 -6.87 8.29 -12.31
N LEU A 381 -7.60 8.26 -11.20
CA LEU A 381 -8.96 7.70 -11.11
C LEU A 381 -9.92 8.80 -10.67
N ALA A 382 -11.05 8.93 -11.36
CA ALA A 382 -12.12 9.85 -10.99
C ALA A 382 -13.49 9.16 -11.07
N GLU A 383 -14.49 9.69 -10.38
CA GLU A 383 -15.90 9.38 -10.70
C GLU A 383 -16.31 10.16 -11.95
N LEU A 384 -16.28 11.50 -11.90
CA LEU A 384 -16.42 12.38 -13.06
C LEU A 384 -15.06 13.00 -13.46
N SER A 385 -14.66 12.90 -14.73
CA SER A 385 -13.63 13.77 -15.31
C SER A 385 -14.29 14.92 -16.08
N ASP A 386 -14.22 16.15 -15.56
CA ASP A 386 -14.82 17.37 -16.14
C ASP A 386 -13.71 18.31 -16.65
N LEU A 387 -13.26 18.06 -17.87
CA LEU A 387 -12.01 18.60 -18.41
C LEU A 387 -12.26 19.78 -19.35
N THR A 388 -12.40 20.98 -18.79
CA THR A 388 -12.51 22.23 -19.55
C THR A 388 -11.17 22.97 -19.64
N GLN A 389 -10.73 23.29 -20.86
CA GLN A 389 -9.50 24.04 -21.18
C GLN A 389 -8.21 23.42 -20.62
N ILE A 390 -8.12 22.09 -20.49
CA ILE A 390 -6.90 21.38 -20.08
C ILE A 390 -5.96 21.14 -21.26
N THR A 391 -4.66 21.08 -20.98
CA THR A 391 -3.66 20.37 -21.82
C THR A 391 -3.16 19.15 -21.04
N ALA A 392 -3.56 17.95 -21.42
CA ALA A 392 -3.16 16.71 -20.77
C ALA A 392 -2.17 15.90 -21.62
N PHE A 393 -1.24 15.22 -20.97
CA PHE A 393 -0.32 14.25 -21.55
C PHE A 393 -0.48 12.93 -20.78
N LEU A 394 -0.85 11.86 -21.50
CA LEU A 394 -0.89 10.50 -21.00
C LEU A 394 0.35 9.78 -21.54
N GLU A 395 1.32 9.55 -20.67
CA GLU A 395 2.63 8.99 -21.01
C GLU A 395 2.57 7.45 -21.12
N PRO A 396 3.59 6.77 -21.68
CA PRO A 396 3.55 5.33 -21.93
C PRO A 396 3.20 4.52 -20.69
N GLY A 397 2.25 3.58 -20.82
CA GLY A 397 1.81 2.74 -19.71
C GLY A 397 0.93 3.43 -18.66
N SER A 398 0.64 4.73 -18.80
CA SER A 398 -0.24 5.45 -17.88
C SER A 398 -1.73 5.13 -18.11
N TYR A 399 -2.54 5.40 -17.08
CA TYR A 399 -3.98 5.17 -17.07
C TYR A 399 -4.73 6.33 -16.43
N TRP A 400 -5.74 6.83 -17.14
CA TRP A 400 -6.76 7.74 -16.60
C TRP A 400 -8.13 7.09 -16.74
N SER A 401 -8.84 6.89 -15.63
CA SER A 401 -10.20 6.34 -15.64
C SER A 401 -11.23 7.31 -15.07
N SER A 402 -12.43 7.26 -15.64
CA SER A 402 -13.64 7.92 -15.13
C SER A 402 -14.86 7.02 -15.26
N GLN A 403 -15.95 7.32 -14.57
CA GLN A 403 -17.29 6.84 -14.94
C GLN A 403 -17.92 7.80 -15.93
N ASP A 404 -18.08 9.06 -15.53
CA ASP A 404 -18.57 10.11 -16.41
C ASP A 404 -17.40 10.94 -16.96
N PHE A 405 -17.48 11.27 -18.24
CA PHE A 405 -16.57 12.18 -18.91
C PHE A 405 -17.32 13.37 -19.51
N LYS A 406 -16.75 14.56 -19.26
CA LYS A 406 -17.11 15.82 -19.89
C LYS A 406 -15.85 16.51 -20.35
N THR A 407 -15.89 17.17 -21.50
CA THR A 407 -14.75 17.97 -21.94
C THR A 407 -15.13 19.12 -22.85
N ASN A 408 -14.47 20.27 -22.67
CA ASN A 408 -14.70 21.47 -23.46
C ASN A 408 -13.40 22.21 -23.77
N ASN A 409 -13.07 22.34 -25.07
CA ASN A 409 -11.93 23.13 -25.57
C ASN A 409 -10.58 22.68 -24.97
N SER A 410 -10.35 21.37 -25.00
CA SER A 410 -9.25 20.70 -24.29
C SER A 410 -8.38 19.86 -25.24
N SER A 411 -7.09 19.81 -24.96
CA SER A 411 -6.12 19.02 -25.73
C SER A 411 -5.61 17.88 -24.87
N ILE A 412 -5.66 16.65 -25.37
CA ILE A 412 -5.20 15.45 -24.68
C ILE A 412 -4.26 14.70 -25.64
N THR A 413 -2.98 14.59 -25.26
CA THR A 413 -1.98 13.86 -26.02
C THR A 413 -1.79 12.48 -25.40
N MET A 414 -2.01 11.43 -26.19
CA MET A 414 -1.84 10.03 -25.78
C MET A 414 -0.57 9.47 -26.39
N VAL A 415 0.45 9.23 -25.58
CA VAL A 415 1.68 8.57 -26.01
C VAL A 415 1.40 7.06 -26.15
N GLY A 416 2.08 6.36 -27.06
CA GLY A 416 1.88 4.93 -27.31
C GLY A 416 1.95 4.09 -26.03
N GLY A 417 1.02 3.15 -25.87
CA GLY A 417 0.84 2.35 -24.66
C GLY A 417 0.08 3.05 -23.51
N SER A 418 -0.30 4.32 -23.65
CA SER A 418 -1.17 5.00 -22.67
C SER A 418 -2.65 4.66 -22.85
N MET A 419 -3.43 4.86 -21.78
CA MET A 419 -4.84 4.51 -21.73
C MET A 419 -5.72 5.59 -21.09
N PHE A 420 -6.88 5.84 -21.69
CA PHE A 420 -8.00 6.56 -21.09
C PHE A 420 -9.26 5.69 -21.13
N GLN A 421 -10.01 5.61 -20.03
CA GLN A 421 -11.25 4.84 -19.95
C GLN A 421 -12.39 5.64 -19.33
N THR A 422 -13.59 5.53 -19.89
CA THR A 422 -14.82 6.13 -19.37
C THR A 422 -16.03 5.24 -19.58
N ALA A 423 -17.07 5.40 -18.76
CA ALA A 423 -18.35 4.71 -18.92
C ALA A 423 -19.37 5.52 -19.72
N ASN A 424 -19.49 6.82 -19.50
CA ASN A 424 -20.40 7.67 -20.27
C ASN A 424 -19.76 9.00 -20.60
N VAL A 425 -19.83 9.39 -21.87
CA VAL A 425 -19.60 10.77 -22.26
C VAL A 425 -20.94 11.50 -22.24
N SER A 426 -21.01 12.56 -21.43
CA SER A 426 -22.26 13.33 -21.22
C SER A 426 -22.23 14.70 -21.91
N ASP A 427 -21.04 15.29 -22.07
CA ASP A 427 -20.82 16.50 -22.89
C ASP A 427 -19.42 16.45 -23.52
N ILE A 428 -19.30 16.85 -24.77
CA ILE A 428 -18.02 16.85 -25.49
C ILE A 428 -18.00 17.92 -26.58
N PHE A 429 -17.10 18.89 -26.43
CA PHE A 429 -16.93 19.98 -27.38
C PHE A 429 -15.46 20.37 -27.52
N ARG A 430 -14.96 20.53 -28.75
CA ARG A 430 -13.58 20.95 -29.05
C ARG A 430 -12.52 20.14 -28.29
N MET A 431 -12.70 18.83 -28.16
CA MET A 431 -11.64 17.95 -27.69
C MET A 431 -10.71 17.63 -28.86
N ASN A 432 -9.41 17.89 -28.70
CA ASN A 432 -8.38 17.35 -29.57
C ASN A 432 -7.67 16.20 -28.85
N LEU A 433 -7.97 14.96 -29.23
CA LEU A 433 -7.26 13.77 -28.77
C LEU A 433 -6.26 13.33 -29.84
N GLN A 434 -4.98 13.32 -29.52
CA GLN A 434 -3.91 13.14 -30.51
C GLN A 434 -2.77 12.25 -30.04
N SER A 435 -2.17 11.49 -30.97
CA SER A 435 -0.94 10.74 -30.76
C SER A 435 0.03 10.94 -31.91
N SER A 436 1.31 11.10 -31.60
CA SER A 436 2.42 11.10 -32.57
C SER A 436 3.27 9.83 -32.50
N SER A 437 2.90 8.87 -31.65
CA SER A 437 3.66 7.64 -31.41
C SER A 437 3.49 6.60 -32.51
N ALA A 438 4.51 5.77 -32.72
CA ALA A 438 4.42 4.64 -33.64
C ALA A 438 3.50 3.52 -33.11
N SER A 439 3.56 3.25 -31.81
CA SER A 439 2.67 2.30 -31.11
C SER A 439 1.31 2.93 -30.82
N PHE A 440 0.27 2.09 -30.79
CA PHE A 440 -1.08 2.53 -30.47
C PHE A 440 -1.25 2.91 -28.99
N SER A 441 -2.20 3.82 -28.75
CA SER A 441 -2.79 4.12 -27.44
C SER A 441 -4.29 3.86 -27.48
N LEU A 442 -4.93 3.73 -26.33
CA LEU A 442 -6.33 3.27 -26.22
C LEU A 442 -7.20 4.28 -25.48
N PHE A 443 -8.23 4.79 -26.15
CA PHE A 443 -9.35 5.47 -25.50
C PHE A 443 -10.57 4.53 -25.51
N LYS A 444 -11.14 4.22 -24.35
CA LYS A 444 -12.22 3.25 -24.22
C LYS A 444 -13.47 3.89 -23.60
N ASN A 445 -14.58 3.85 -24.34
CA ASN A 445 -15.90 4.24 -23.85
C ASN A 445 -16.80 2.99 -23.77
N THR A 446 -17.42 2.77 -22.61
CA THR A 446 -18.24 1.58 -22.36
C THR A 446 -19.76 1.82 -22.42
N GLY A 447 -20.21 3.05 -22.65
CA GLY A 447 -21.63 3.43 -22.61
C GLY A 447 -22.00 4.47 -23.66
N ASN A 448 -22.54 5.62 -23.25
CA ASN A 448 -23.08 6.63 -24.18
C ASN A 448 -21.99 7.53 -24.79
N MET A 449 -22.20 7.98 -26.04
CA MET A 449 -21.38 9.01 -26.70
C MET A 449 -22.24 10.07 -27.44
N PRO A 450 -22.10 11.38 -27.15
CA PRO A 450 -22.83 12.44 -27.86
C PRO A 450 -22.42 12.58 -29.33
N ASP A 451 -23.31 13.11 -30.16
CA ASP A 451 -23.08 13.34 -31.59
C ASP A 451 -21.91 14.30 -31.84
N LEU A 452 -20.89 13.85 -32.58
CA LEU A 452 -19.66 14.62 -32.78
C LEU A 452 -19.69 15.53 -34.01
N ARG A 453 -20.70 15.43 -34.89
CA ARG A 453 -20.75 16.14 -36.18
C ARG A 453 -20.66 17.66 -36.07
N TRP A 454 -21.05 18.21 -34.92
CA TRP A 454 -20.94 19.64 -34.59
C TRP A 454 -20.08 19.92 -33.36
N ALA A 455 -19.55 18.87 -32.71
CA ALA A 455 -18.75 18.99 -31.50
C ALA A 455 -17.38 19.65 -31.75
N GLN A 456 -16.92 19.74 -33.01
CA GLN A 456 -15.57 20.19 -33.37
C GLN A 456 -14.45 19.36 -32.69
N THR A 457 -14.74 18.10 -32.36
CA THR A 457 -13.84 17.16 -31.69
C THR A 457 -13.10 16.30 -32.71
N THR A 458 -11.83 16.00 -32.45
CA THR A 458 -10.94 15.23 -33.33
C THR A 458 -10.17 14.15 -32.57
N PHE A 459 -9.98 13.00 -33.23
CA PHE A 459 -9.14 11.88 -32.85
C PHE A 459 -8.08 11.71 -33.95
N SER A 460 -6.79 11.87 -33.64
CA SER A 460 -5.72 11.94 -34.64
C SER A 460 -4.51 11.08 -34.27
N GLY A 461 -3.97 10.34 -35.25
CA GLY A 461 -2.78 9.50 -35.07
C GLY A 461 -3.10 8.11 -34.53
N ASN A 462 -2.10 7.40 -34.01
CA ASN A 462 -2.24 6.01 -33.55
C ASN A 462 -2.98 5.90 -32.20
N ILE A 463 -4.28 6.15 -32.26
CA ILE A 463 -5.24 5.97 -31.17
C ILE A 463 -6.30 4.99 -31.65
N GLU A 464 -6.58 3.96 -30.86
CA GLU A 464 -7.80 3.18 -30.98
C GLU A 464 -8.84 3.74 -30.02
N TYR A 465 -9.95 4.24 -30.58
CA TYR A 465 -11.16 4.54 -29.81
C TYR A 465 -12.10 3.34 -29.87
N VAL A 466 -12.29 2.69 -28.73
CA VAL A 466 -13.22 1.57 -28.58
C VAL A 466 -14.52 2.10 -27.99
N GLN A 467 -15.60 2.04 -28.76
CA GLN A 467 -16.96 2.31 -28.29
C GLN A 467 -17.72 1.00 -28.19
N THR A 468 -17.80 0.40 -27.00
CA THR A 468 -18.34 -0.97 -26.86
C THR A 468 -19.81 -1.11 -27.29
N THR A 469 -20.54 0.01 -27.29
CA THR A 469 -21.95 0.14 -27.68
C THR A 469 -22.14 0.56 -29.14
N LEU A 470 -21.07 0.61 -29.95
CA LEU A 470 -21.09 1.11 -31.33
C LEU A 470 -22.06 0.32 -32.21
N THR A 471 -22.92 1.05 -32.92
CA THR A 471 -23.81 0.54 -33.97
C THR A 471 -23.44 1.15 -35.32
N GLU A 472 -23.95 0.59 -36.41
CA GLU A 472 -23.80 1.20 -37.75
C GLU A 472 -24.91 2.24 -38.02
N GLY A 473 -24.64 3.18 -38.92
CA GLY A 473 -25.58 4.27 -39.25
C GLY A 473 -25.52 5.45 -38.27
N THR A 474 -26.62 6.18 -38.10
CA THR A 474 -26.69 7.45 -37.34
C THR A 474 -27.71 7.41 -36.19
N GLY A 475 -28.00 6.21 -35.65
CA GLY A 475 -28.77 6.07 -34.41
C GLY A 475 -27.93 6.39 -33.17
N THR A 476 -28.47 6.16 -31.97
CA THR A 476 -27.70 6.21 -30.71
C THR A 476 -26.47 5.31 -30.82
N ASN A 477 -25.29 5.84 -30.48
CA ASN A 477 -24.00 5.15 -30.64
C ASN A 477 -23.68 4.73 -32.09
N GLY A 478 -24.28 5.37 -33.09
CA GLY A 478 -24.07 5.06 -34.52
C GLY A 478 -22.75 5.64 -35.07
N ARG A 479 -21.96 4.81 -35.76
CA ARG A 479 -20.68 5.17 -36.41
C ARG A 479 -20.73 6.46 -37.23
N GLY A 480 -21.82 6.70 -37.94
CA GLY A 480 -22.03 7.89 -38.77
C GLY A 480 -22.12 9.21 -38.00
N LEU A 481 -22.27 9.17 -36.67
CA LEU A 481 -22.19 10.34 -35.79
C LEU A 481 -20.75 10.71 -35.41
N TYR A 482 -19.80 9.78 -35.55
CA TYR A 482 -18.45 9.89 -34.98
C TYR A 482 -17.33 9.82 -36.00
N GLN A 483 -17.46 8.99 -37.05
CA GLN A 483 -16.37 8.62 -37.96
C GLN A 483 -15.65 9.82 -38.62
N ALA A 484 -16.32 10.95 -38.83
CA ALA A 484 -15.72 12.15 -39.41
C ALA A 484 -14.72 12.86 -38.47
N SER A 485 -14.76 12.57 -37.17
CA SER A 485 -13.79 13.05 -36.18
C SER A 485 -12.49 12.24 -36.18
N PHE A 486 -12.43 11.09 -36.85
CA PHE A 486 -11.27 10.19 -36.86
C PHE A 486 -10.40 10.45 -38.08
N VAL A 487 -9.14 10.85 -37.84
CA VAL A 487 -8.20 11.27 -38.88
C VAL A 487 -6.79 10.71 -38.64
N ASN A 488 -5.93 10.78 -39.66
CA ASN A 488 -4.50 10.49 -39.55
C ASN A 488 -4.15 9.11 -38.94
N GLY A 489 -4.96 8.08 -39.18
CA GLY A 489 -4.74 6.72 -38.68
C GLY A 489 -5.53 6.35 -37.41
N ALA A 490 -6.27 7.28 -36.80
CA ALA A 490 -7.10 6.98 -35.64
C ALA A 490 -8.23 6.00 -36.00
N LEU A 491 -8.46 5.01 -35.13
CA LEU A 491 -9.42 3.94 -35.35
C LEU A 491 -10.66 4.13 -34.49
N LEU A 492 -11.83 3.83 -35.05
CA LEU A 492 -13.12 3.76 -34.34
C LEU A 492 -13.66 2.33 -34.44
N ASN A 493 -13.54 1.57 -33.37
CA ASN A 493 -13.95 0.17 -33.33
C ASN A 493 -14.99 -0.08 -32.23
N LYS A 494 -15.78 -1.14 -32.39
CA LYS A 494 -16.71 -1.62 -31.35
C LYS A 494 -15.97 -2.43 -30.29
N GLU A 495 -15.05 -3.26 -30.74
CA GLU A 495 -14.19 -4.10 -29.92
C GLU A 495 -12.74 -3.63 -30.07
N GLN A 496 -11.93 -3.91 -29.07
CA GLN A 496 -10.52 -3.53 -29.09
C GLN A 496 -9.75 -4.45 -30.04
N THR A 497 -8.89 -3.88 -30.89
CA THR A 497 -8.07 -4.61 -31.87
C THR A 497 -6.57 -4.38 -31.69
N LYS A 498 -6.18 -3.43 -30.82
CA LYS A 498 -4.79 -3.12 -30.49
C LYS A 498 -4.45 -3.58 -29.08
N ASN A 499 -3.40 -4.37 -28.95
CA ASN A 499 -2.86 -4.74 -27.66
C ASN A 499 -2.20 -3.51 -27.03
N ILE A 500 -2.51 -3.23 -25.77
CA ILE A 500 -1.80 -2.28 -24.94
C ILE A 500 -1.10 -3.08 -23.83
N PRO A 501 0.24 -3.14 -23.81
CA PRO A 501 0.99 -3.91 -22.82
C PRO A 501 0.62 -3.55 -21.38
N GLY A 502 0.62 -4.55 -20.51
CA GLY A 502 0.33 -4.40 -19.10
C GLY A 502 1.44 -3.64 -18.35
N THR A 503 1.02 -2.75 -17.45
CA THR A 503 1.90 -2.10 -16.47
C THR A 503 1.23 -2.08 -15.10
N THR A 504 1.99 -1.83 -14.04
CA THR A 504 1.45 -1.59 -12.69
C THR A 504 0.45 -0.42 -12.65
N CYS A 505 0.66 0.60 -13.49
CA CYS A 505 -0.19 1.79 -13.59
C CYS A 505 -1.49 1.52 -14.35
N ASN A 506 -1.44 0.84 -15.49
CA ASN A 506 -2.62 0.52 -16.31
C ASN A 506 -3.33 -0.80 -15.93
N GLY A 507 -2.78 -1.59 -15.02
CA GLY A 507 -3.39 -2.82 -14.49
C GLY A 507 -3.72 -3.88 -15.56
N SER A 508 -3.06 -3.81 -16.72
CA SER A 508 -3.34 -4.61 -17.93
C SER A 508 -4.76 -4.43 -18.48
N PHE A 509 -5.45 -3.30 -18.23
CA PHE A 509 -6.83 -3.10 -18.71
C PHE A 509 -6.98 -3.03 -20.24
N GLY A 510 -5.87 -2.82 -20.96
CA GLY A 510 -5.81 -2.80 -22.41
C GLY A 510 -5.08 -4.00 -23.02
N GLN A 511 -4.71 -5.01 -22.23
CA GLN A 511 -4.11 -6.23 -22.75
C GLN A 511 -5.23 -7.15 -23.29
N ILE A 512 -5.16 -7.49 -24.58
CA ILE A 512 -6.17 -8.31 -25.30
C ILE A 512 -5.56 -9.49 -26.05
N ILE A 513 -4.24 -9.51 -26.18
CA ILE A 513 -3.46 -10.70 -26.48
C ILE A 513 -2.73 -11.01 -25.15
N PRO A 514 -2.80 -12.24 -24.61
CA PRO A 514 -1.87 -12.67 -23.57
C PRO A 514 -0.44 -12.37 -24.02
N ASP A 515 0.50 -12.18 -23.09
CA ASP A 515 1.89 -12.23 -23.53
C ASP A 515 2.19 -13.66 -23.99
N ASP A 516 2.51 -13.78 -25.27
CA ASP A 516 2.86 -15.01 -25.99
C ASP A 516 4.19 -14.75 -26.69
N ASP A 517 5.08 -14.00 -26.02
CA ASP A 517 6.48 -13.82 -26.38
C ASP A 517 7.23 -15.13 -26.07
N ASP A 518 6.91 -16.13 -26.90
CA ASP A 518 7.67 -17.35 -27.17
C ASP A 518 8.95 -17.01 -27.99
N ASP A 519 9.39 -15.75 -27.96
CA ASP A 519 10.66 -15.26 -28.52
C ASP A 519 11.78 -15.60 -27.51
N ASP A 520 12.65 -16.56 -27.90
CA ASP A 520 13.74 -17.23 -27.15
C ASP A 520 14.73 -16.34 -26.32
N ASP A 521 14.57 -15.02 -26.26
CA ASP A 521 15.51 -14.05 -25.67
C ASP A 521 15.04 -13.40 -24.33
N ASP A 522 13.80 -13.58 -23.85
CA ASP A 522 13.36 -13.18 -22.49
C ASP A 522 13.19 -14.43 -21.57
N PRO A 523 13.74 -14.45 -20.33
CA PRO A 523 13.80 -15.67 -19.54
C PRO A 523 12.46 -16.06 -18.88
N ASP A 524 11.66 -16.91 -19.57
CA ASP A 524 10.46 -17.62 -19.07
C ASP A 524 9.73 -16.88 -17.94
N THR A 525 9.21 -15.69 -18.22
CA THR A 525 8.46 -14.93 -17.21
C THR A 525 7.01 -15.43 -17.16
N PRO A 526 6.44 -15.71 -15.98
CA PRO A 526 5.06 -16.15 -15.90
C PRO A 526 4.12 -14.99 -16.30
N ASP A 527 3.01 -15.31 -16.97
CA ASP A 527 2.00 -14.33 -17.39
C ASP A 527 1.65 -13.38 -16.21
N PRO A 528 2.03 -12.09 -16.28
CA PRO A 528 1.86 -11.16 -15.16
C PRO A 528 0.39 -10.88 -14.83
N LEU A 529 -0.55 -11.38 -15.65
CA LEU A 529 -1.98 -11.23 -15.47
C LEU A 529 -2.61 -12.25 -14.50
N TYR A 530 -2.00 -13.41 -14.22
CA TYR A 530 -2.64 -14.48 -13.39
C TYR A 530 -1.81 -14.89 -12.17
N GLY A 531 -2.38 -14.69 -10.98
CA GLY A 531 -1.80 -15.22 -9.77
C GLY A 531 -2.73 -15.20 -8.56
N VAL A 532 -2.30 -15.87 -7.49
CA VAL A 532 -2.94 -15.83 -6.16
C VAL A 532 -1.93 -15.25 -5.18
N PHE A 533 -2.36 -14.29 -4.38
CA PHE A 533 -1.49 -13.47 -3.53
C PHE A 533 -1.94 -13.53 -2.07
N PHE A 534 -0.99 -13.70 -1.15
CA PHE A 534 -1.25 -13.68 0.29
C PHE A 534 -0.27 -12.76 1.04
N PRO A 535 -0.77 -11.86 1.91
CA PRO A 535 -2.19 -11.56 2.19
C PRO A 535 -2.86 -10.74 1.08
N SER A 536 -2.09 -10.19 0.15
CA SER A 536 -2.53 -9.55 -1.11
C SER A 536 -1.30 -9.28 -2.00
N GLN A 537 -1.49 -8.77 -3.22
CA GLN A 537 -0.39 -8.54 -4.18
C GLN A 537 0.71 -7.61 -3.65
N THR A 538 0.39 -6.65 -2.76
CA THR A 538 1.42 -5.77 -2.14
C THR A 538 1.42 -5.79 -0.61
N GLY A 539 0.40 -6.36 0.03
CA GLY A 539 0.32 -6.48 1.49
C GLY A 539 1.37 -7.42 2.09
N TRP A 540 1.57 -7.30 3.40
CA TRP A 540 2.52 -8.11 4.19
C TRP A 540 1.77 -8.82 5.31
N GLY A 541 1.92 -10.14 5.37
CA GLY A 541 1.59 -10.94 6.55
C GLY A 541 2.81 -11.04 7.46
N THR A 542 2.66 -11.72 8.61
CA THR A 542 3.75 -11.93 9.56
C THR A 542 3.73 -13.35 10.10
N TYR A 543 4.88 -14.03 10.07
CA TYR A 543 5.13 -15.22 10.91
C TYR A 543 5.83 -14.77 12.19
N ALA A 544 5.38 -15.29 13.34
CA ALA A 544 5.96 -15.03 14.65
C ALA A 544 6.15 -16.38 15.37
N PHE A 545 7.35 -16.64 15.88
CA PHE A 545 7.72 -17.91 16.50
C PHE A 545 8.45 -17.72 17.83
N GLU A 546 8.32 -18.72 18.69
CA GLU A 546 9.17 -19.03 19.87
C GLU A 546 10.22 -20.09 19.48
N ASP A 547 11.42 -20.07 20.08
CA ASP A 547 12.51 -21.00 19.77
C ASP A 547 12.60 -22.23 20.72
N GLN A 548 11.91 -22.20 21.86
CA GLN A 548 12.19 -23.13 22.96
C GLN A 548 11.55 -24.52 22.86
N TRP A 549 10.78 -24.82 21.80
CA TRP A 549 10.09 -26.11 21.62
C TRP A 549 11.01 -27.32 21.94
N PRO A 550 10.59 -28.27 22.80
CA PRO A 550 9.25 -28.47 23.38
C PRO A 550 8.99 -27.70 24.70
N GLN A 551 9.95 -26.91 25.19
CA GLN A 551 9.80 -26.16 26.45
C GLN A 551 8.96 -24.91 26.23
N LYS A 552 8.28 -24.46 27.29
CA LYS A 552 7.34 -23.34 27.22
C LYS A 552 8.05 -22.06 26.72
N GLY A 553 9.04 -21.55 27.44
CA GLY A 553 9.61 -20.22 27.16
C GLY A 553 8.81 -19.11 27.85
N ASP A 554 8.96 -17.87 27.39
CA ASP A 554 8.35 -16.67 27.96
C ASP A 554 7.25 -16.04 27.09
N TYR A 555 6.93 -16.62 25.94
CA TYR A 555 5.69 -16.39 25.19
C TYR A 555 5.54 -14.98 24.61
N ASP A 556 6.64 -14.28 24.35
CA ASP A 556 6.60 -12.95 23.75
C ASP A 556 6.44 -12.99 22.21
N LEU A 557 6.57 -14.16 21.59
CA LEU A 557 6.45 -14.43 20.16
C LEU A 557 7.36 -13.56 19.29
N ASN A 558 8.58 -13.25 19.77
CA ASN A 558 9.56 -12.47 19.01
C ASN A 558 10.90 -13.19 18.69
N ASP A 559 11.09 -14.44 19.13
CA ASP A 559 12.32 -15.23 18.86
C ASP A 559 12.66 -15.30 17.37
N LEU A 560 11.65 -15.42 16.50
CA LEU A 560 11.73 -15.00 15.11
C LEU A 560 10.43 -14.32 14.69
N VAL A 561 10.53 -13.08 14.22
CA VAL A 561 9.45 -12.42 13.49
C VAL A 561 9.87 -12.17 12.05
N THR A 562 9.06 -12.63 11.10
CA THR A 562 9.29 -12.49 9.67
C THR A 562 8.03 -11.94 8.99
N ALA A 563 8.09 -10.69 8.53
CA ALA A 563 7.08 -10.18 7.61
C ALA A 563 7.26 -10.87 6.25
N PHE A 564 6.16 -11.31 5.62
CA PHE A 564 6.20 -12.06 4.37
C PHE A 564 5.05 -11.73 3.41
N ARG A 565 5.22 -12.10 2.15
CA ARG A 565 4.17 -12.18 1.13
C ARG A 565 4.43 -13.41 0.24
N VAL A 566 3.37 -14.11 -0.15
CA VAL A 566 3.45 -15.26 -1.08
C VAL A 566 2.65 -14.93 -2.34
N SER A 567 3.26 -15.19 -3.50
CA SER A 567 2.62 -15.06 -4.81
C SER A 567 2.74 -16.36 -5.58
N PHE A 568 1.62 -16.94 -6.00
CA PHE A 568 1.56 -18.12 -6.86
C PHE A 568 1.15 -17.67 -8.26
N TYR A 569 2.09 -17.63 -9.21
CA TYR A 569 1.84 -17.20 -10.58
C TYR A 569 1.40 -18.37 -11.45
N SER A 570 0.37 -18.14 -12.28
CA SER A 570 -0.30 -19.18 -13.05
C SER A 570 -0.23 -18.94 -14.56
N ASN A 571 -0.26 -20.01 -15.34
CA ASN A 571 -0.46 -19.95 -16.79
C ASN A 571 -1.93 -19.62 -17.14
N SER A 572 -2.21 -19.46 -18.44
CA SER A 572 -3.56 -19.18 -18.99
C SER A 572 -4.61 -20.28 -18.76
N SER A 573 -4.21 -21.44 -18.23
CA SER A 573 -5.10 -22.52 -17.77
C SER A 573 -5.36 -22.46 -16.25
N ASN A 574 -4.94 -21.38 -15.57
CA ASN A 574 -4.98 -21.19 -14.11
C ASN A 574 -4.19 -22.27 -13.34
N GLN A 575 -3.09 -22.81 -13.91
CA GLN A 575 -2.18 -23.72 -13.21
C GLN A 575 -0.89 -23.00 -12.82
N ILE A 576 -0.43 -23.18 -11.58
CA ILE A 576 0.74 -22.52 -11.00
C ILE A 576 2.01 -23.02 -11.67
N VAL A 577 2.83 -22.10 -12.17
CA VAL A 577 4.14 -22.37 -12.80
C VAL A 577 5.31 -21.83 -11.98
N GLU A 578 5.08 -20.82 -11.15
CA GLU A 578 6.10 -20.15 -10.36
C GLU A 578 5.55 -19.66 -9.01
N LEU A 579 6.38 -19.71 -7.96
CA LEU A 579 6.06 -19.22 -6.61
C LEU A 579 7.13 -18.21 -6.18
N HIS A 580 6.70 -17.04 -5.70
CA HIS A 580 7.57 -16.06 -5.02
C HIS A 580 7.24 -16.04 -3.52
N PHE A 581 8.28 -16.10 -2.70
CA PHE A 581 8.22 -15.86 -1.26
C PHE A 581 9.06 -14.61 -0.94
N ASP A 582 8.39 -13.47 -0.82
CA ASP A 582 8.98 -12.21 -0.37
C ASP A 582 9.03 -12.19 1.16
N TYR A 583 10.14 -11.77 1.76
CA TYR A 583 10.28 -11.73 3.22
C TYR A 583 11.24 -10.65 3.74
N LYS A 584 11.03 -10.28 5.00
CA LYS A 584 11.88 -9.43 5.85
C LYS A 584 11.91 -10.03 7.24
N ILE A 585 13.09 -10.33 7.77
CA ILE A 585 13.23 -10.66 9.20
C ILE A 585 13.05 -9.34 9.96
N THR A 586 11.99 -9.20 10.75
CA THR A 586 11.66 -7.94 11.44
C THR A 586 12.20 -7.92 12.88
N ALA A 587 12.29 -9.09 13.53
CA ALA A 587 12.91 -9.28 14.84
C ALA A 587 13.48 -10.69 15.05
N VAL A 588 14.42 -10.82 15.98
CA VAL A 588 15.00 -12.08 16.49
C VAL A 588 15.36 -11.92 17.97
N GLY A 589 14.48 -12.38 18.88
CA GLY A 589 14.73 -12.54 20.32
C GLY A 589 15.54 -13.79 20.70
N ALA A 590 15.82 -14.66 19.72
CA ALA A 590 16.51 -15.91 19.97
C ALA A 590 18.00 -15.75 20.35
N THR A 591 18.45 -16.51 21.35
CA THR A 591 19.89 -16.80 21.54
C THR A 591 20.35 -18.03 20.76
N PHE A 592 19.42 -18.89 20.33
CA PHE A 592 19.72 -20.07 19.54
C PHE A 592 19.97 -19.75 18.06
N ASN A 593 20.52 -20.71 17.33
CA ASN A 593 20.68 -20.60 15.88
C ASN A 593 19.35 -20.95 15.20
N ILE A 594 18.65 -19.93 14.70
CA ILE A 594 17.38 -20.07 13.99
C ILE A 594 17.63 -20.11 12.48
N ALA A 595 17.16 -21.16 11.83
CA ALA A 595 17.05 -21.29 10.37
C ALA A 595 15.56 -21.38 9.98
N ALA A 596 15.22 -21.12 8.71
CA ALA A 596 13.83 -21.20 8.25
C ALA A 596 13.70 -21.82 6.85
N ALA A 597 12.59 -22.52 6.65
CA ALA A 597 12.20 -23.13 5.39
C ALA A 597 10.66 -23.17 5.26
N PHE A 598 10.16 -23.51 4.08
CA PHE A 598 8.77 -23.93 3.92
C PHE A 598 8.68 -25.28 3.20
N GLN A 599 7.73 -26.12 3.63
CA GLN A 599 7.34 -27.33 2.91
C GLN A 599 6.07 -27.04 2.11
N MET A 600 6.04 -27.51 0.85
CA MET A 600 4.82 -27.51 0.03
C MET A 600 4.21 -28.91 0.12
N ASP A 601 3.24 -29.11 1.02
CA ASP A 601 2.87 -30.45 1.52
C ASP A 601 2.38 -31.43 0.43
N ASN A 602 1.75 -30.92 -0.63
CA ASN A 602 1.25 -31.72 -1.76
C ASN A 602 2.17 -31.71 -2.99
N VAL A 603 3.35 -31.09 -2.91
CA VAL A 603 4.28 -30.93 -4.03
C VAL A 603 5.50 -31.82 -3.81
N ALA A 604 5.73 -32.75 -4.73
CA ALA A 604 6.94 -33.57 -4.69
C ALA A 604 8.17 -32.71 -5.02
N ALA A 605 9.27 -32.93 -4.31
CA ALA A 605 10.55 -32.30 -4.60
C ALA A 605 10.99 -32.57 -6.05
N SER A 606 10.57 -33.70 -6.66
CA SER A 606 10.77 -34.01 -8.09
C SER A 606 10.19 -32.97 -9.06
N ASN A 607 9.14 -32.23 -8.68
CA ASN A 607 8.45 -31.26 -9.54
C ASN A 607 9.00 -29.82 -9.44
N VAL A 608 10.06 -29.59 -8.67
CA VAL A 608 10.75 -28.30 -8.63
C VAL A 608 11.86 -28.31 -9.67
N THR A 609 11.82 -27.38 -10.62
CA THR A 609 12.88 -27.18 -11.62
C THR A 609 14.06 -26.45 -10.99
N SER A 610 13.80 -25.35 -10.27
CA SER A 610 14.84 -24.55 -9.63
C SER A 610 14.29 -23.70 -8.47
N VAL A 611 15.17 -23.42 -7.51
CA VAL A 611 15.01 -22.46 -6.44
C VAL A 611 16.13 -21.42 -6.56
N SER A 612 15.80 -20.13 -6.47
CA SER A 612 16.77 -19.05 -6.40
C SER A 612 16.45 -18.07 -5.27
N GLY A 613 17.45 -17.30 -4.81
CA GLY A 613 17.30 -16.29 -3.76
C GLY A 613 17.50 -16.76 -2.31
N SER A 614 17.63 -18.07 -2.05
CA SER A 614 17.93 -18.62 -0.72
C SER A 614 19.29 -18.14 -0.18
N LEU A 615 19.33 -17.68 1.07
CA LEU A 615 20.51 -17.08 1.72
C LEU A 615 21.16 -18.05 2.71
N LEU A 616 21.82 -19.08 2.18
CA LEU A 616 22.37 -20.19 2.98
C LEU A 616 23.77 -19.93 3.58
N GLY A 617 24.39 -18.78 3.29
CA GLY A 617 25.64 -18.34 3.91
C GLY A 617 26.88 -19.21 3.61
N GLY A 618 26.86 -20.01 2.55
CA GLY A 618 27.91 -20.98 2.23
C GLY A 618 27.90 -22.24 3.10
N SER A 619 27.01 -22.33 4.09
CA SER A 619 26.74 -23.53 4.87
C SER A 619 25.69 -24.40 4.18
N THR A 620 25.83 -25.72 4.25
CA THR A 620 24.78 -26.72 3.91
C THR A 620 24.08 -27.27 5.17
N SER A 621 24.21 -26.59 6.30
CA SER A 621 23.60 -26.94 7.58
C SER A 621 22.82 -25.74 8.14
N PRO A 622 21.60 -25.93 8.68
CA PRO A 622 20.92 -27.22 8.85
C PRO A 622 20.34 -27.84 7.57
N PHE A 623 20.10 -27.05 6.51
CA PHE A 623 19.47 -27.53 5.28
C PHE A 623 20.50 -27.84 4.17
N PRO A 624 20.81 -29.11 3.89
CA PRO A 624 21.58 -29.49 2.70
C PRO A 624 20.67 -29.43 1.48
N ILE A 625 21.05 -28.69 0.44
CA ILE A 625 20.28 -28.59 -0.80
C ILE A 625 20.84 -29.48 -1.91
N ASP A 626 19.97 -29.92 -2.81
CA ASP A 626 20.35 -30.59 -4.06
C ASP A 626 20.58 -29.58 -5.21
N SER A 627 20.83 -30.08 -6.42
CA SER A 627 21.09 -29.24 -7.61
C SER A 627 19.93 -28.36 -8.05
N ARG A 628 18.73 -28.53 -7.47
CA ARG A 628 17.53 -27.74 -7.75
C ARG A 628 17.28 -26.69 -6.67
N GLY A 629 18.06 -26.72 -5.59
CA GLY A 629 17.90 -25.87 -4.42
C GLY A 629 16.82 -26.34 -3.44
N THR A 630 16.23 -27.51 -3.67
CA THR A 630 15.34 -28.18 -2.70
C THR A 630 16.16 -28.91 -1.65
N GLU A 631 15.60 -29.18 -0.46
CA GLU A 631 16.32 -29.94 0.55
C GLU A 631 16.62 -31.38 0.09
N SER A 632 17.88 -31.79 0.19
CA SER A 632 18.34 -33.13 -0.17
C SER A 632 17.78 -34.22 0.75
N GLY A 633 17.36 -35.35 0.17
CA GLY A 633 16.98 -36.55 0.92
C GLY A 633 15.58 -36.52 1.54
N ILE A 634 14.69 -35.67 1.03
CA ILE A 634 13.25 -35.67 1.32
C ILE A 634 12.46 -35.71 -0.01
N SER A 635 11.30 -36.38 -0.01
CA SER A 635 10.46 -36.55 -1.21
C SER A 635 9.48 -35.40 -1.45
N THR A 636 9.06 -34.72 -0.38
CA THR A 636 8.21 -33.53 -0.41
C THR A 636 9.09 -32.29 -0.61
N ALA A 637 8.61 -31.29 -1.35
CA ALA A 637 9.38 -30.10 -1.66
C ALA A 637 9.54 -29.20 -0.42
N VAL A 638 10.69 -29.33 0.26
CA VAL A 638 11.14 -28.38 1.29
C VAL A 638 12.10 -27.39 0.65
N ILE A 639 11.81 -26.10 0.83
CA ILE A 639 12.54 -24.97 0.24
C ILE A 639 13.22 -24.19 1.37
N PRO A 640 14.55 -24.32 1.55
CA PRO A 640 15.30 -23.56 2.53
C PRO A 640 15.36 -22.07 2.18
N ILE A 641 15.04 -21.21 3.14
CA ILE A 641 15.06 -19.75 2.97
C ILE A 641 16.43 -19.23 3.43
N PHE A 642 16.81 -19.55 4.67
CA PHE A 642 18.11 -19.23 5.25
C PHE A 642 18.57 -20.28 6.27
N ASN A 643 19.88 -20.50 6.35
CA ASN A 643 20.49 -21.45 7.31
C ASN A 643 20.81 -20.81 8.67
N ASN A 644 20.78 -19.48 8.77
CA ASN A 644 20.84 -18.75 10.04
C ASN A 644 20.26 -17.35 9.82
N THR A 645 19.55 -16.76 10.79
CA THR A 645 19.09 -15.36 10.71
C THR A 645 20.22 -14.38 10.37
N LYS A 646 21.46 -14.65 10.84
CA LYS A 646 22.66 -13.84 10.59
C LYS A 646 23.26 -13.96 9.19
N THR A 647 22.75 -14.85 8.33
CA THR A 647 23.09 -14.84 6.88
C THR A 647 22.23 -13.86 6.09
N VAL A 648 21.15 -13.35 6.68
CA VAL A 648 20.20 -12.42 6.06
C VAL A 648 20.40 -11.00 6.58
N VAL A 649 20.56 -10.83 7.90
CA VAL A 649 20.69 -9.52 8.57
C VAL A 649 21.88 -9.57 9.53
N SER A 650 22.71 -8.52 9.55
CA SER A 650 23.82 -8.40 10.51
C SER A 650 23.35 -7.72 11.80
N TYR A 651 23.49 -8.39 12.94
CA TYR A 651 23.12 -7.88 14.26
C TYR A 651 23.93 -8.55 15.38
N SER A 652 23.90 -7.96 16.58
CA SER A 652 24.60 -8.43 17.78
C SER A 652 23.66 -8.40 18.99
N GLY A 653 23.65 -9.45 19.79
CA GLY A 653 22.57 -9.67 20.77
C GLY A 653 21.30 -10.07 20.04
N PHE A 654 20.18 -9.48 20.44
CA PHE A 654 18.88 -9.63 19.77
C PHE A 654 18.70 -8.61 18.64
N LEU A 655 17.85 -8.94 17.68
CA LEU A 655 17.46 -8.03 16.60
C LEU A 655 16.07 -7.46 16.93
N ASN A 656 15.99 -6.16 17.16
CA ASN A 656 14.72 -5.43 17.29
C ASN A 656 13.73 -5.97 18.35
N THR A 657 14.17 -6.53 19.49
CA THR A 657 13.25 -6.91 20.59
C THR A 657 13.42 -6.08 21.86
N GLU A 658 14.57 -5.39 22.01
CA GLU A 658 14.91 -4.55 23.16
C GLU A 658 14.91 -3.04 22.81
N ARG A 659 14.28 -2.21 23.66
CA ARG A 659 14.21 -0.75 23.44
C ARG A 659 15.60 -0.09 23.42
N GLY A 660 15.87 0.70 22.39
CA GLY A 660 17.00 1.63 22.35
C GLY A 660 17.69 1.71 20.98
N SER A 661 17.72 0.62 20.24
CA SER A 661 18.29 0.55 18.89
C SER A 661 17.38 -0.24 17.95
N PHE A 662 17.09 0.35 16.79
CA PHE A 662 16.38 -0.30 15.69
C PHE A 662 17.35 -0.51 14.52
N THR A 663 17.38 -1.72 13.98
CA THR A 663 18.11 -2.09 12.78
C THR A 663 17.11 -2.30 11.64
N PRO A 664 17.09 -1.45 10.60
CA PRO A 664 16.25 -1.67 9.43
C PRO A 664 16.71 -2.90 8.66
N THR A 665 15.75 -3.69 8.16
CA THR A 665 16.01 -4.96 7.48
C THR A 665 15.51 -4.93 6.05
N GLU A 666 16.31 -5.49 5.14
CA GLU A 666 16.06 -5.43 3.70
C GLU A 666 15.05 -6.48 3.24
N GLU A 667 14.31 -6.15 2.18
CA GLU A 667 13.46 -7.11 1.46
C GLU A 667 14.32 -8.16 0.75
N LYS A 668 13.93 -9.42 0.88
CA LYS A 668 14.53 -10.58 0.19
C LYS A 668 13.41 -11.38 -0.48
N ARG A 669 13.77 -12.12 -1.53
CA ARG A 669 12.86 -12.99 -2.28
C ARG A 669 13.48 -14.36 -2.49
N VAL A 670 12.68 -15.41 -2.31
CA VAL A 670 12.95 -16.74 -2.86
C VAL A 670 11.99 -16.97 -4.02
N VAL A 671 12.49 -17.46 -5.16
CA VAL A 671 11.69 -17.84 -6.33
C VAL A 671 11.81 -19.34 -6.55
N VAL A 672 10.68 -20.03 -6.76
CA VAL A 672 10.61 -21.46 -7.06
C VAL A 672 9.90 -21.64 -8.40
N LYS A 673 10.57 -22.24 -9.38
CA LYS A 673 9.97 -22.63 -10.67
C LYS A 673 9.63 -24.12 -10.68
N PHE A 674 8.46 -24.47 -11.20
CA PHE A 674 8.00 -25.87 -11.30
C PHE A 674 8.35 -26.52 -12.64
N THR A 675 8.32 -27.85 -12.70
CA THR A 675 8.55 -28.62 -13.94
C THR A 675 7.23 -28.86 -14.66
N ASP A 676 6.25 -29.45 -13.97
CA ASP A 676 4.87 -29.58 -14.42
C ASP A 676 3.97 -28.54 -13.70
N PRO A 677 3.06 -27.83 -14.42
CA PRO A 677 2.16 -26.85 -13.81
C PRO A 677 1.22 -27.43 -12.75
N ILE A 678 1.21 -26.82 -11.57
CA ILE A 678 0.52 -27.32 -10.37
C ILE A 678 -0.92 -26.77 -10.29
N PRO A 679 -1.96 -27.60 -10.14
CA PRO A 679 -3.32 -27.12 -9.87
C PRO A 679 -3.39 -26.26 -8.58
N GLN A 680 -4.10 -25.13 -8.62
CA GLN A 680 -4.26 -24.24 -7.44
C GLN A 680 -4.88 -24.94 -6.21
N SER A 681 -5.59 -26.06 -6.40
CA SER A 681 -6.10 -26.89 -5.30
C SER A 681 -5.03 -27.66 -4.53
N GLN A 682 -3.84 -27.87 -5.10
CA GLN A 682 -2.72 -28.57 -4.47
C GLN A 682 -1.75 -27.63 -3.74
N LEU A 683 -1.66 -26.37 -4.16
CA LEU A 683 -0.70 -25.39 -3.63
C LEU A 683 -1.42 -24.07 -3.30
N SER A 684 -1.68 -23.88 -2.00
CA SER A 684 -2.33 -22.73 -1.37
C SER A 684 -1.72 -22.49 0.02
N MET A 685 -2.12 -21.45 0.77
CA MET A 685 -1.53 -21.26 2.11
C MET A 685 -1.87 -22.38 3.11
N GLU A 686 -2.94 -23.16 2.92
CA GLU A 686 -3.21 -24.37 3.74
C GLU A 686 -2.17 -25.48 3.58
N SER A 687 -1.41 -25.45 2.49
CA SER A 687 -0.37 -26.43 2.16
C SER A 687 1.01 -25.77 2.07
N PHE A 688 1.14 -24.55 2.60
CA PHE A 688 2.38 -23.78 2.66
C PHE A 688 2.87 -23.79 4.10
N ASN A 689 3.54 -24.89 4.45
CA ASN A 689 3.96 -25.22 5.79
C ASN A 689 5.30 -24.51 6.10
N PHE A 690 5.24 -23.25 6.53
CA PHE A 690 6.41 -22.50 6.97
C PHE A 690 6.84 -22.95 8.38
N PHE A 691 8.14 -23.16 8.57
CA PHE A 691 8.69 -23.63 9.85
C PHE A 691 10.10 -23.09 10.10
N ILE A 692 10.48 -23.05 11.38
CA ILE A 692 11.84 -22.76 11.81
C ILE A 692 12.56 -24.04 12.25
N VAL A 693 13.89 -24.01 12.23
CA VAL A 693 14.77 -25.05 12.76
C VAL A 693 15.69 -24.43 13.80
N VAL A 694 15.73 -25.02 14.99
CA VAL A 694 16.44 -24.47 16.16
C VAL A 694 17.66 -25.33 16.51
N ASN A 695 18.85 -24.77 16.30
CA ASN A 695 20.18 -25.36 16.50
C ASN A 695 20.55 -26.62 15.69
N GLN A 696 19.62 -27.54 15.44
CA GLN A 696 19.87 -28.82 14.78
C GLN A 696 18.69 -29.23 13.89
N ARG A 697 18.98 -29.84 12.72
CA ARG A 697 17.98 -30.08 11.66
C ARG A 697 16.69 -30.76 12.13
N GLY A 698 16.76 -31.73 13.04
CA GLY A 698 15.57 -32.45 13.54
C GLY A 698 14.68 -31.68 14.53
N ARG A 699 15.14 -30.53 15.06
CA ARG A 699 14.34 -29.66 15.93
C ARG A 699 13.61 -28.62 15.07
N GLU A 700 12.49 -29.03 14.50
CA GLU A 700 11.60 -28.16 13.75
C GLU A 700 10.53 -27.56 14.67
N VAL A 701 10.08 -26.34 14.38
CA VAL A 701 8.92 -25.71 15.04
C VAL A 701 8.00 -25.18 13.95
N HIS A 702 6.77 -25.68 13.93
CA HIS A 702 5.75 -25.37 12.93
C HIS A 702 4.60 -24.58 13.56
N LEU A 703 3.74 -24.02 12.71
CA LEU A 703 2.45 -23.52 13.15
C LEU A 703 1.53 -24.69 13.55
N PRO A 704 0.60 -24.50 14.52
CA PRO A 704 -0.39 -25.51 14.89
C PRO A 704 -1.20 -26.03 13.70
N GLY A 705 -1.54 -27.31 13.75
CA GLY A 705 -2.26 -28.03 12.70
C GLY A 705 -1.40 -28.54 11.55
N TYR A 706 -0.13 -28.12 11.44
CA TYR A 706 0.81 -28.71 10.48
C TYR A 706 1.55 -29.92 11.05
N ALA A 707 1.95 -30.83 10.17
CA ALA A 707 2.89 -31.88 10.48
C ALA A 707 4.33 -31.38 10.32
N GLY A 708 5.24 -31.90 11.16
CA GLY A 708 6.68 -31.80 10.92
C GLY A 708 7.06 -32.50 9.61
N THR A 709 8.18 -32.09 9.00
CA THR A 709 8.69 -32.74 7.79
C THR A 709 9.13 -34.18 8.09
N THR A 710 9.47 -34.98 7.07
CA THR A 710 10.00 -36.35 7.29
C THR A 710 11.37 -36.36 7.99
N LYS A 711 11.95 -35.20 8.31
CA LYS A 711 13.18 -35.05 9.11
C LYS A 711 12.93 -34.53 10.53
N PHE A 712 11.68 -34.26 10.90
CA PHE A 712 11.29 -33.92 12.28
C PHE A 712 11.66 -35.05 13.24
N ASP A 713 12.37 -34.72 14.32
CA ASP A 713 12.70 -35.66 15.38
C ASP A 713 11.81 -35.42 16.62
N ALA A 714 10.64 -36.05 16.61
CA ALA A 714 9.71 -36.02 17.74
C ALA A 714 10.31 -36.58 19.04
N SER A 715 11.41 -37.33 19.01
CA SER A 715 12.07 -37.82 20.23
C SER A 715 12.74 -36.70 21.04
N LEU A 716 12.95 -35.53 20.42
CA LEU A 716 13.42 -34.31 21.10
C LEU A 716 12.40 -33.72 22.07
N ALA A 717 11.15 -34.20 22.05
CA ALA A 717 10.11 -33.92 23.04
C ALA A 717 10.14 -34.85 24.27
N SER A 718 11.06 -35.82 24.33
CA SER A 718 11.12 -36.81 25.42
C SER A 718 11.22 -36.17 26.80
N GLY A 719 10.28 -36.53 27.69
CA GLY A 719 10.16 -35.97 29.03
C GLY A 719 9.21 -34.76 29.13
N VAL A 720 8.71 -34.23 28.02
CA VAL A 720 7.67 -33.18 27.98
C VAL A 720 6.33 -33.77 27.56
N THR A 721 5.24 -33.27 28.14
CA THR A 721 3.88 -33.59 27.69
C THR A 721 3.43 -32.50 26.72
N LEU A 722 3.20 -32.89 25.45
CA LEU A 722 2.63 -32.04 24.40
C LEU A 722 1.13 -32.30 24.26
N HIS A 723 0.45 -31.52 23.44
CA HIS A 723 -0.96 -31.73 23.13
C HIS A 723 -1.18 -33.07 22.39
N PRO A 724 -2.20 -33.88 22.72
CA PRO A 724 -2.35 -35.22 22.16
C PRO A 724 -2.70 -35.25 20.66
N SER A 725 -3.15 -34.13 20.08
CA SER A 725 -3.47 -34.02 18.65
C SER A 725 -2.44 -33.22 17.83
N ASP A 726 -1.45 -32.57 18.46
CA ASP A 726 -0.57 -31.61 17.80
C ASP A 726 0.77 -31.48 18.54
N ASN A 727 1.88 -31.81 17.88
CA ASN A 727 3.23 -31.72 18.46
C ASN A 727 3.69 -30.26 18.65
N PHE A 728 3.02 -29.29 18.03
CA PHE A 728 3.34 -27.87 18.09
C PHE A 728 2.37 -27.09 18.99
N LYS A 729 1.68 -27.82 19.89
CA LYS A 729 0.96 -27.27 21.03
C LYS A 729 1.45 -27.87 22.36
N ASP A 730 1.54 -27.07 23.41
CA ASP A 730 1.83 -27.53 24.78
C ASP A 730 0.63 -28.29 25.37
N ALA A 731 0.81 -28.90 26.55
CA ALA A 731 -0.27 -29.64 27.23
C ALA A 731 -1.48 -28.77 27.65
N GLN A 732 -1.40 -27.43 27.55
CA GLN A 732 -2.50 -26.49 27.81
C GLN A 732 -3.14 -25.98 26.50
N GLY A 733 -2.57 -26.32 25.34
CA GLY A 733 -3.04 -25.94 24.01
C GLY A 733 -2.33 -24.73 23.38
N MET A 734 -1.37 -24.10 24.09
CA MET A 734 -0.59 -22.95 23.60
C MET A 734 0.40 -23.36 22.51
N MET A 735 0.73 -22.46 21.58
CA MET A 735 1.58 -22.75 20.41
C MET A 735 3.02 -22.22 20.56
N TRP A 736 3.90 -22.63 19.65
CA TRP A 736 5.21 -21.99 19.44
C TRP A 736 5.32 -21.19 18.13
N GLY A 737 4.26 -21.11 17.33
CA GLY A 737 4.23 -20.26 16.15
C GLY A 737 2.82 -19.78 15.79
N LEU A 738 2.71 -18.52 15.37
CA LEU A 738 1.51 -17.90 14.80
C LEU A 738 1.81 -17.26 13.45
N MET A 739 0.78 -17.20 12.61
CA MET A 739 0.76 -16.42 11.39
C MET A 739 -0.31 -15.34 11.50
N PHE A 740 -0.03 -14.16 10.97
CA PHE A 740 -0.92 -13.02 10.88
C PHE A 740 -1.08 -12.59 9.42
N PRO A 741 -2.29 -12.29 8.94
CA PRO A 741 -2.55 -11.82 7.57
C PRO A 741 -2.27 -10.32 7.39
N GLU A 742 -1.60 -9.70 8.36
CA GLU A 742 -1.16 -8.30 8.35
C GLU A 742 0.18 -8.17 9.08
N TYR A 743 0.71 -6.94 9.16
CA TYR A 743 1.92 -6.65 9.93
C TYR A 743 1.62 -6.76 11.43
N PHE A 744 2.32 -7.66 12.13
CA PHE A 744 2.15 -7.89 13.56
C PHE A 744 3.15 -7.07 14.37
N ASN A 745 2.62 -6.20 15.25
CA ASN A 745 3.42 -5.44 16.20
C ASN A 745 3.73 -6.35 17.40
N TYR A 746 4.89 -6.99 17.37
CA TYR A 746 5.27 -7.99 18.36
C TYR A 746 5.60 -7.37 19.74
N PRO A 747 5.38 -8.12 20.82
CA PRO A 747 5.84 -7.76 22.15
C PRO A 747 7.36 -7.56 22.25
N LEU A 748 7.77 -6.73 23.22
CA LEU A 748 9.16 -6.59 23.68
C LEU A 748 9.69 -7.90 24.25
N GLU A 749 11.01 -8.05 24.21
CA GLU A 749 11.80 -9.09 24.88
C GLU A 749 11.27 -9.43 26.30
N ARG A 750 10.92 -10.70 26.51
CA ARG A 750 10.34 -11.30 27.73
C ARG A 750 8.98 -10.73 28.14
N LYS A 751 8.19 -10.16 27.22
CA LYS A 751 6.82 -9.67 27.49
C LYS A 751 5.79 -10.57 26.85
N ALA A 752 5.43 -11.64 27.56
CA ALA A 752 4.41 -12.59 27.15
C ALA A 752 3.19 -11.93 26.48
N ILE A 753 2.80 -12.43 25.32
CA ILE A 753 1.78 -11.87 24.43
C ILE A 753 0.45 -11.58 25.13
N ILE A 754 0.07 -12.40 26.11
CA ILE A 754 -1.13 -12.21 26.94
C ILE A 754 -1.15 -10.89 27.74
N ASN A 755 0.01 -10.32 28.05
CA ASN A 755 0.15 -9.03 28.73
C ASN A 755 0.19 -7.86 27.73
N ALA A 756 0.78 -8.09 26.56
CA ALA A 756 0.91 -7.09 25.50
C ALA A 756 -0.41 -6.91 24.71
N TYR A 757 -1.17 -7.98 24.51
CA TYR A 757 -2.43 -8.03 23.79
C TYR A 757 -3.59 -8.40 24.75
N THR A 758 -4.34 -7.39 25.16
CA THR A 758 -5.31 -7.45 26.27
C THR A 758 -6.49 -8.41 26.02
N HIS A 759 -6.79 -8.70 24.76
CA HIS A 759 -7.90 -9.57 24.35
C HIS A 759 -7.45 -10.98 23.89
N PHE A 760 -6.14 -11.25 23.80
CA PHE A 760 -5.60 -12.55 23.38
C PHE A 760 -6.16 -13.72 24.21
N ALA A 761 -6.19 -13.58 25.53
CA ALA A 761 -6.72 -14.59 26.44
C ALA A 761 -8.22 -14.88 26.22
N ALA A 762 -9.03 -13.83 25.98
CA ALA A 762 -10.45 -13.95 25.74
C ALA A 762 -10.73 -14.62 24.38
N TRP A 763 -9.96 -14.28 23.35
CA TRP A 763 -10.01 -14.95 22.05
C TRP A 763 -9.68 -16.44 22.16
N ALA A 764 -8.53 -16.79 22.74
CA ALA A 764 -8.08 -18.18 22.84
C ALA A 764 -9.03 -19.06 23.68
N THR A 765 -9.48 -18.56 24.84
CA THR A 765 -10.38 -19.32 25.73
C THR A 765 -11.83 -19.38 25.25
N SER A 766 -12.28 -18.44 24.41
CA SER A 766 -13.59 -18.50 23.74
C SER A 766 -13.60 -19.35 22.46
N SER A 767 -12.48 -20.03 22.16
CA SER A 767 -12.27 -20.76 20.90
C SER A 767 -12.51 -19.89 19.66
N GLY A 768 -12.03 -18.64 19.71
CA GLY A 768 -12.11 -17.68 18.61
C GLY A 768 -13.44 -16.93 18.48
N ALA A 769 -14.45 -17.24 19.30
CA ALA A 769 -15.77 -16.63 19.23
C ALA A 769 -15.82 -15.16 19.70
N GLN A 770 -14.88 -14.74 20.55
CA GLN A 770 -14.71 -13.36 21.00
C GLN A 770 -13.40 -12.79 20.45
N TYR A 771 -13.40 -11.51 20.06
CA TYR A 771 -12.21 -10.81 19.56
C TYR A 771 -11.43 -11.55 18.45
N PRO A 772 -12.07 -11.99 17.33
CA PRO A 772 -11.36 -12.62 16.19
C PRO A 772 -10.37 -11.68 15.49
N ASP A 773 -10.37 -10.42 15.90
CA ASP A 773 -9.57 -9.27 15.49
C ASP A 773 -8.60 -8.81 16.60
N TRP A 774 -8.36 -9.60 17.64
CA TRP A 774 -7.54 -9.24 18.83
C TRP A 774 -6.14 -8.69 18.49
N PHE A 775 -5.57 -9.11 17.35
CA PHE A 775 -4.23 -8.72 16.89
C PHE A 775 -4.20 -7.35 16.18
N MET A 776 -5.35 -6.84 15.74
CA MET A 776 -5.46 -5.58 15.00
C MET A 776 -5.12 -4.35 15.84
N ASP A 777 -4.76 -3.25 15.19
CA ASP A 777 -4.54 -1.97 15.85
C ASP A 777 -5.89 -1.29 16.22
N LYS A 778 -6.37 -1.56 17.43
CA LYS A 778 -7.63 -1.02 17.96
C LYS A 778 -7.45 -0.51 19.39
N ALA A 779 -8.13 0.59 19.70
CA ALA A 779 -8.05 1.23 21.01
C ALA A 779 -8.36 0.24 22.15
N GLY A 780 -7.37 0.02 23.03
CA GLY A 780 -7.48 -0.87 24.18
C GLY A 780 -7.13 -2.35 23.92
N TYR A 781 -6.83 -2.75 22.68
CA TYR A 781 -6.46 -4.15 22.34
C TYR A 781 -5.01 -4.47 22.72
N ARG A 782 -4.18 -3.44 22.88
CA ARG A 782 -2.74 -3.53 23.14
C ARG A 782 -2.32 -2.69 24.34
N ASN A 783 -1.21 -3.06 24.95
CA ASN A 783 -0.47 -2.27 25.93
C ASN A 783 0.82 -1.78 25.29
N GLU A 784 0.82 -0.56 24.75
CA GLU A 784 1.95 0.06 24.00
C GLU A 784 3.27 0.17 24.79
N ASN A 785 3.25 -0.04 26.11
CA ASN A 785 4.47 -0.12 26.92
C ASN A 785 5.18 -1.48 26.82
N LEU A 786 4.49 -2.49 26.29
CA LEU A 786 4.95 -3.88 26.14
C LEU A 786 5.14 -4.30 24.68
N ILE A 787 4.80 -3.43 23.73
CA ILE A 787 5.09 -3.56 22.29
C ILE A 787 6.45 -2.93 21.99
N TYR A 788 7.17 -3.49 21.01
CA TYR A 788 8.45 -2.95 20.50
C TYR A 788 8.26 -1.77 19.55
#